data_AF-A0AAD2FFL7-F1
#
_entry.id   AF-A0AAD2FFL7-F1
#
_cell.length_a   1.000
_cell.length_b   1.000
_cell.length_c   1.000
_cell.angle_alpha   90.00
_cell.angle_beta   90.00
_cell.angle_gamma   90.00
#
_symmetry.space_group_name_H-M   'P 1'
#
loop_
_entity.id
_entity.type
_entity.pdbx_description
1 polymer ?
#
loop_
_entity_poly.entity_id
_entity_poly.type
_entity_poly.pdbx_seq_one_letter_code
_entity_poly.pdbx_strand_id
1 'polypeptide(L)'
;MATAAHILLGVTLLQCVHSLHYRPDVDQQSFQQGDPVFLKYNSLTSIETLIPLDPYSLPICQPEGGPRLDSENIGEFLRGDRIESSPIQLRFKEDMYCQQLCITNLGREEVPGMAPNKMAMAIQKGYKYNAIVDNLPAASKMENDVVVVTKYWQGFPLGYLQDVTNLAHVNNHFNIEIMYTPVEGAPNAYNIVRFTVEPFSIGHDFEPYDYSGPTYARIINPIQSCSRQVPPRDRVHTNYDMIYFRGGNRTRHQIASGQILFTYDVLWIENKDQDWASRWDIYLSMDNGVPKRNHWRCAILGLLLVIILSGCLSCIPIVNLGGSRKPIYGSLSTAEDGPSNTGWKALHEDVFRPPEYFPLLFCVACGTGAQLFCTMVIVAVLAFVGTLSSARRGSIGTAEIFFYAANGYVGGYVTSTLDQTFHAEGGRRAALYTASVFPGLCFMGFLLVDLMEWATIPGAVSMIGNNCATYIILLFLWSAMLTPLVLLGARRAAKTGPIEFPVETSANTPRRIPEQPCILLKPIPIIFGGFGPFLISFVELYYCLYSKWAGYFYAEYGFLLWTLINVFISTSQIAMLHTYHLLKKENHRWWWRSFFTGGAAAIWASAWMLTMLPRELELSGFASKFKYMTFTLLMVVAMFMMTGSFAVGACLMFNKALFNSIKNELGNVEARIELLPTDDHEISSRT
;
A
#
# COMPACT_ATOMS: atom_id res chain seq x y z
N MET A 1 14.98 27.70 -20.61
CA MET A 1 14.42 27.13 -19.35
C MET A 1 13.52 25.91 -19.58
N ALA A 2 12.50 25.96 -20.44
CA ALA A 2 11.65 24.78 -20.71
C ALA A 2 12.38 23.58 -21.33
N THR A 3 13.35 23.81 -22.22
CA THR A 3 14.19 22.77 -22.82
C THR A 3 15.12 22.09 -21.81
N ALA A 4 15.73 22.86 -20.91
CA ALA A 4 16.54 22.32 -19.82
C ALA A 4 15.71 21.49 -18.83
N ALA A 5 14.48 21.90 -18.53
CA ALA A 5 13.57 21.14 -17.68
C ALA A 5 13.12 19.83 -18.34
N HIS A 6 12.86 19.82 -19.66
CA HIS A 6 12.52 18.59 -20.38
C HIS A 6 13.71 17.62 -20.51
N ILE A 7 14.93 18.15 -20.67
CA ILE A 7 16.14 17.33 -20.69
C ILE A 7 16.43 16.78 -19.29
N LEU A 8 16.31 17.59 -18.24
CA LEU A 8 16.48 17.12 -16.86
C LEU A 8 15.41 16.10 -16.47
N LEU A 9 14.15 16.31 -16.88
CA LEU A 9 13.05 15.35 -16.70
C LEU A 9 13.29 14.06 -17.50
N GLY A 10 13.78 14.18 -18.74
CA GLY A 10 14.14 13.04 -19.58
C GLY A 10 15.30 12.23 -18.99
N VAL A 11 16.34 12.90 -18.47
CA VAL A 11 17.50 12.27 -17.82
C VAL A 11 17.12 11.66 -16.47
N THR A 12 16.28 12.32 -15.68
CA THR A 12 15.77 11.74 -14.41
C THR A 12 14.79 10.59 -14.64
N LEU A 13 13.93 10.66 -15.67
CA LEU A 13 13.11 9.53 -16.10
C LEU A 13 13.98 8.38 -16.61
N LEU A 14 15.04 8.64 -17.38
CA LEU A 14 15.94 7.59 -17.88
C LEU A 14 16.75 6.97 -16.74
N GLN A 15 17.29 7.79 -15.83
CA GLN A 15 18.03 7.33 -14.66
C GLN A 15 17.12 6.55 -13.71
N CYS A 16 15.89 6.99 -13.46
CA CYS A 16 14.93 6.22 -12.67
C CYS A 16 14.44 4.96 -13.37
N VAL A 17 14.24 4.97 -14.69
CA VAL A 17 13.97 3.72 -15.44
C VAL A 17 15.16 2.78 -15.32
N HIS A 18 16.39 3.29 -15.29
CA HIS A 18 17.59 2.50 -15.01
C HIS A 18 17.63 2.00 -13.56
N SER A 19 17.21 2.80 -12.57
CA SER A 19 17.05 2.39 -11.16
C SER A 19 15.88 1.41 -10.94
N LEU A 20 14.84 1.45 -11.80
CA LEU A 20 13.72 0.50 -11.85
C LEU A 20 14.10 -0.77 -12.65
N HIS A 21 15.00 -0.64 -13.63
CA HIS A 21 15.66 -1.76 -14.32
C HIS A 21 16.83 -2.34 -13.55
N TYR A 22 17.26 -1.70 -12.46
CA TYR A 22 18.14 -2.33 -11.49
C TYR A 22 17.38 -3.55 -10.98
N ARG A 23 17.78 -4.73 -11.45
CA ARG A 23 17.28 -6.01 -10.97
C ARG A 23 18.20 -6.44 -9.84
N PRO A 24 17.86 -6.28 -8.55
CA PRO A 24 18.54 -6.97 -7.45
C PRO A 24 18.33 -8.50 -7.45
N ASP A 25 17.67 -9.07 -8.47
CA ASP A 25 17.85 -10.49 -8.82
C ASP A 25 19.15 -10.74 -9.64
N VAL A 26 19.98 -9.72 -9.92
CA VAL A 26 21.15 -9.85 -10.83
C VAL A 26 22.50 -9.78 -10.13
N ASP A 27 22.61 -9.27 -8.90
CA ASP A 27 23.83 -9.51 -8.13
C ASP A 27 23.57 -10.69 -7.21
N GLN A 28 23.42 -11.87 -7.83
CA GLN A 28 23.61 -13.14 -7.14
C GLN A 28 24.99 -13.06 -6.46
N GLN A 29 25.00 -12.72 -5.18
CA GLN A 29 26.23 -12.62 -4.42
C GLN A 29 26.68 -14.05 -4.12
N SER A 30 27.62 -14.53 -4.92
CA SER A 30 28.29 -15.79 -4.64
C SER A 30 29.35 -15.59 -3.56
N PHE A 31 29.35 -16.47 -2.57
CA PHE A 31 30.34 -16.50 -1.50
C PHE A 31 31.32 -17.65 -1.70
N GLN A 32 32.57 -17.41 -1.35
CA GLN A 32 33.62 -18.41 -1.19
C GLN A 32 33.87 -18.67 0.29
N GLN A 33 34.52 -19.81 0.59
CA GLN A 33 34.85 -20.16 1.98
C GLN A 33 35.75 -19.07 2.62
N GLY A 34 35.36 -18.59 3.80
CA GLY A 34 36.05 -17.55 4.54
C GLY A 34 35.64 -16.11 4.16
N ASP A 35 34.78 -15.91 3.16
CA ASP A 35 34.30 -14.59 2.79
C ASP A 35 33.50 -13.95 3.95
N PRO A 36 33.64 -12.63 4.17
CA PRO A 36 32.88 -11.94 5.20
C PRO A 36 31.40 -11.85 4.79
N VAL A 37 30.51 -12.25 5.69
CA VAL A 37 29.06 -12.13 5.52
C VAL A 37 28.53 -11.10 6.52
N PHE A 38 27.93 -10.03 5.99
CA PHE A 38 27.46 -8.92 6.83
C PHE A 38 26.03 -9.18 7.31
N LEU A 39 25.88 -9.36 8.63
CA LEU A 39 24.58 -9.32 9.29
C LEU A 39 24.24 -7.86 9.61
N LYS A 40 23.04 -7.43 9.24
CA LYS A 40 22.53 -6.08 9.48
C LYS A 40 21.31 -6.14 10.41
N TYR A 41 21.13 -5.12 11.24
CA TYR A 41 19.92 -4.94 12.04
C TYR A 41 19.02 -3.89 11.40
N ASN A 42 17.73 -4.17 11.33
CA ASN A 42 16.70 -3.21 11.00
C ASN A 42 15.98 -2.73 12.29
N SER A 43 15.19 -1.68 12.17
CA SER A 43 14.29 -1.18 13.22
C SER A 43 13.54 -2.32 13.91
N LEU A 44 13.45 -2.25 15.24
CA LEU A 44 12.66 -3.19 16.03
C LEU A 44 11.18 -2.93 15.80
N THR A 45 10.40 -3.97 15.55
CA THR A 45 8.97 -3.86 15.29
C THR A 45 8.16 -4.62 16.34
N SER A 46 6.97 -4.11 16.64
CA SER A 46 5.99 -4.75 17.51
C SER A 46 4.63 -4.78 16.81
N ILE A 47 3.89 -5.87 16.99
CA ILE A 47 2.52 -6.00 16.46
C ILE A 47 1.54 -5.22 17.36
N GLU A 48 1.86 -5.08 18.65
CA GLU A 48 1.06 -4.33 19.62
C GLU A 48 1.29 -2.82 19.50
N THR A 49 2.53 -2.42 19.25
CA THR A 49 2.93 -1.02 19.08
C THR A 49 3.51 -0.85 17.67
N LEU A 50 2.71 -0.32 16.75
CA LEU A 50 3.05 -0.10 15.33
C LEU A 50 4.15 0.95 15.10
N ILE A 51 4.96 1.23 16.11
CA ILE A 51 5.98 2.28 16.13
C ILE A 51 7.33 1.59 16.16
N PRO A 52 8.16 1.73 15.10
CA PRO A 52 9.48 1.13 15.07
C PRO A 52 10.42 1.81 16.07
N LEU A 53 11.27 1.02 16.75
CA LEU A 53 12.33 1.51 17.62
C LEU A 53 13.70 1.31 16.98
N ASP A 54 14.60 2.27 17.22
CA ASP A 54 16.00 2.11 16.84
C ASP A 54 16.61 0.99 17.69
N PRO A 55 17.22 -0.06 17.10
CA PRO A 55 17.80 -1.16 17.85
C PRO A 55 18.81 -0.66 18.88
N TYR A 56 19.62 0.34 18.55
CA TYR A 56 20.66 0.88 19.42
C TYR A 56 20.16 1.95 20.40
N SER A 57 18.85 2.27 20.39
CA SER A 57 18.23 3.02 21.49
C SER A 57 18.06 2.18 22.76
N LEU A 58 18.07 0.86 22.60
CA LEU A 58 18.14 -0.10 23.69
C LEU A 58 19.61 -0.36 24.06
N PRO A 59 19.91 -0.72 25.33
CA PRO A 59 21.27 -0.99 25.79
C PRO A 59 21.77 -2.36 25.29
N ILE A 60 21.92 -2.50 23.97
CA ILE A 60 22.40 -3.70 23.26
C ILE A 60 23.82 -3.49 22.73
N CYS A 61 24.47 -4.56 22.26
CA CYS A 61 25.82 -4.48 21.71
C CYS A 61 25.89 -3.61 20.47
N GLN A 62 26.85 -2.70 20.42
CA GLN A 62 27.12 -1.83 19.26
C GLN A 62 28.37 -2.30 18.51
N PRO A 63 28.43 -2.13 17.18
CA PRO A 63 29.62 -2.44 16.39
C PRO A 63 30.78 -1.48 16.70
N GLU A 64 32.01 -1.93 16.45
CA GLU A 64 33.20 -1.10 16.58
C GLU A 64 33.15 0.12 15.65
N GLY A 65 33.36 1.32 16.19
CA GLY A 65 33.24 2.57 15.45
C GLY A 65 31.80 3.10 15.30
N GLY A 66 30.83 2.46 15.95
CA GLY A 66 29.43 2.87 15.97
C GLY A 66 28.61 2.35 14.77
N PRO A 67 27.27 2.37 14.89
CA PRO A 67 26.38 1.87 13.85
C PRO A 67 26.46 2.73 12.59
N ARG A 68 26.65 2.07 11.44
CA ARG A 68 26.61 2.72 10.13
C ARG A 68 25.30 2.41 9.44
N LEU A 69 24.64 3.45 8.96
CA LEU A 69 23.39 3.37 8.21
C LEU A 69 23.64 2.83 6.80
N ASP A 70 22.82 1.85 6.40
CA ASP A 70 22.91 1.14 5.13
C ASP A 70 21.50 0.94 4.52
N SER A 71 20.74 2.04 4.48
CA SER A 71 19.44 2.10 3.81
C SER A 71 19.63 2.43 2.32
N GLU A 72 18.95 1.68 1.45
CA GLU A 72 19.20 1.74 0.00
C GLU A 72 18.27 2.72 -0.72
N ASN A 73 17.07 2.99 -0.20
CA ASN A 73 16.09 3.86 -0.88
C ASN A 73 15.11 4.62 0.04
N ILE A 74 14.48 5.66 -0.51
CA ILE A 74 13.52 6.54 0.20
C ILE A 74 12.32 5.76 0.74
N GLY A 75 11.87 4.72 0.04
CA GLY A 75 10.74 3.91 0.46
C GLY A 75 11.00 3.06 1.70
N GLU A 76 12.25 2.63 1.94
CA GLU A 76 12.65 1.99 3.20
C GLU A 76 12.53 2.97 4.36
N PHE A 77 13.10 4.17 4.20
CA PHE A 77 12.97 5.25 5.19
C PHE A 77 11.51 5.58 5.48
N LEU A 78 10.65 5.65 4.46
CA LEU A 78 9.22 5.92 4.58
C LEU A 78 8.41 4.84 5.30
N ARG A 79 8.92 3.61 5.32
CA ARG A 79 8.33 2.52 6.10
C ARG A 79 8.79 2.54 7.55
N GLY A 80 9.77 3.36 7.89
CA GLY A 80 10.44 3.36 9.19
C GLY A 80 11.51 2.26 9.29
N ASP A 81 11.96 1.72 8.15
CA ASP A 81 13.11 0.82 8.11
C ASP A 81 14.39 1.65 8.30
N ARG A 82 15.25 1.17 9.19
CA ARG A 82 16.55 1.76 9.49
C ARG A 82 17.54 0.62 9.62
N ILE A 83 18.19 0.32 8.50
CA ILE A 83 19.12 -0.80 8.38
C ILE A 83 20.50 -0.29 8.76
N GLU A 84 21.09 -0.90 9.78
CA GLU A 84 22.37 -0.51 10.34
C GLU A 84 23.29 -1.73 10.52
N SER A 85 24.59 -1.50 10.44
CA SER A 85 25.61 -2.54 10.64
C SER A 85 25.47 -3.19 12.02
N SER A 86 25.51 -4.52 12.12
CA SER A 86 25.53 -5.24 13.40
C SER A 86 26.96 -5.48 13.92
N PRO A 87 27.15 -5.75 15.23
CA PRO A 87 28.43 -6.21 15.79
C PRO A 87 28.76 -7.68 15.46
N ILE A 88 27.82 -8.44 14.88
CA ILE A 88 28.02 -9.87 14.57
C ILE A 88 28.88 -9.99 13.31
N GLN A 89 29.99 -10.71 13.41
CA GLN A 89 30.91 -10.96 12.31
C GLN A 89 30.77 -12.40 11.85
N LEU A 90 30.19 -12.62 10.67
CA LEU A 90 30.03 -13.94 10.09
C LEU A 90 31.12 -14.17 9.03
N ARG A 91 31.63 -15.40 8.97
CA ARG A 91 32.54 -15.87 7.92
C ARG A 91 31.92 -17.08 7.25
N PHE A 92 31.89 -17.08 5.92
CA PHE A 92 31.19 -18.09 5.15
C PHE A 92 31.80 -19.49 5.33
N LYS A 93 30.97 -20.49 5.65
CA LYS A 93 31.37 -21.88 5.99
C LYS A 93 32.34 -22.01 7.18
N GLU A 94 32.31 -21.05 8.10
CA GLU A 94 33.01 -21.15 9.37
C GLU A 94 31.98 -21.25 10.50
N ASP A 95 31.84 -22.45 11.06
CA ASP A 95 30.97 -22.68 12.21
C ASP A 95 31.59 -22.04 13.46
N MET A 96 30.75 -21.35 14.23
CA MET A 96 31.17 -20.61 15.41
C MET A 96 30.34 -21.04 16.61
N TYR A 97 31.00 -21.29 17.74
CA TYR A 97 30.35 -21.76 18.97
C TYR A 97 30.66 -20.83 20.13
N CYS A 98 29.60 -20.27 20.71
CA CYS A 98 29.54 -19.35 21.83
C CYS A 98 30.52 -18.18 21.69
N GLN A 99 30.37 -17.45 20.60
CA GLN A 99 31.06 -16.19 20.41
C GLN A 99 30.45 -15.13 21.32
N GLN A 100 31.29 -14.41 22.04
CA GLN A 100 30.84 -13.33 22.93
C GLN A 100 30.74 -12.03 22.12
N LEU A 101 29.57 -11.40 22.11
CA LEU A 101 29.40 -10.10 21.44
C LEU A 101 29.89 -8.97 22.34
N CYS A 102 29.26 -8.81 23.50
CA CYS A 102 29.58 -7.76 24.46
C CYS A 102 28.93 -8.02 25.82
N ILE A 103 29.37 -7.23 26.81
CA ILE A 103 28.71 -7.09 28.10
C ILE A 103 28.02 -5.73 28.14
N THR A 104 26.73 -5.73 28.47
CA THR A 104 25.92 -4.51 28.61
C THR A 104 25.18 -4.50 29.93
N ASN A 105 24.72 -3.33 30.37
CA ASN A 105 23.92 -3.19 31.58
C ASN A 105 22.50 -2.73 31.20
N LEU A 106 21.50 -3.58 31.44
CA LEU A 106 20.10 -3.27 31.15
C LEU A 106 19.45 -2.33 32.19
N GLY A 107 20.16 -2.05 33.29
CA GLY A 107 19.68 -1.20 34.37
C GLY A 107 19.13 -2.02 35.54
N ARG A 108 18.22 -1.39 36.30
CA ARG A 108 17.68 -1.97 37.54
C ARG A 108 16.74 -3.14 37.26
N GLU A 109 16.67 -4.06 38.21
CA GLU A 109 15.71 -5.15 38.25
C GLU A 109 14.28 -4.62 38.34
N GLU A 110 13.36 -5.31 37.67
CA GLU A 110 11.95 -4.97 37.70
C GLU A 110 11.40 -5.22 39.11
N VAL A 111 10.88 -4.16 39.73
CA VAL A 111 10.18 -4.24 41.01
C VAL A 111 8.69 -3.97 40.75
N PRO A 112 7.78 -4.84 41.21
CA PRO A 112 6.34 -4.61 41.07
C PRO A 112 5.93 -3.22 41.58
N GLY A 113 5.25 -2.43 40.74
CA GLY A 113 4.80 -1.08 41.07
C GLY A 113 5.77 0.06 40.73
N MET A 114 6.97 -0.24 40.22
CA MET A 114 7.88 0.76 39.62
C MET A 114 7.87 0.68 38.09
N ALA A 115 8.28 1.77 37.43
CA ALA A 115 8.43 1.78 35.98
C ALA A 115 9.53 0.79 35.55
N PRO A 116 9.27 -0.09 34.58
CA PRO A 116 10.27 -1.03 34.09
C PRO A 116 11.43 -0.31 33.39
N ASN A 117 12.58 -0.97 33.29
CA ASN A 117 13.69 -0.45 32.49
C ASN A 117 13.34 -0.50 30.98
N LYS A 118 14.13 0.18 30.14
CA LYS A 118 13.83 0.31 28.70
C LYS A 118 13.72 -1.03 27.99
N MET A 119 14.60 -1.99 28.29
CA MET A 119 14.61 -3.30 27.64
C MET A 119 13.38 -4.12 28.05
N ALA A 120 13.08 -4.13 29.35
CA ALA A 120 11.94 -4.85 29.87
C ALA A 120 10.61 -4.26 29.39
N MET A 121 10.51 -2.92 29.28
CA MET A 121 9.36 -2.26 28.64
C MET A 121 9.22 -2.66 27.15
N ALA A 122 10.32 -2.80 26.41
CA ALA A 122 10.29 -3.24 25.02
C ALA A 122 9.85 -4.72 24.90
N ILE A 123 10.28 -5.59 25.81
CA ILE A 123 9.84 -6.98 25.88
C ILE A 123 8.34 -7.05 26.21
N GLN A 124 7.87 -6.27 27.19
CA GLN A 124 6.44 -6.19 27.56
C GLN A 124 5.55 -5.71 26.41
N LYS A 125 6.08 -4.85 25.53
CA LYS A 125 5.38 -4.37 24.32
C LYS A 125 5.57 -5.29 23.12
N GLY A 126 6.15 -6.48 23.27
CA GLY A 126 6.29 -7.48 22.21
C GLY A 126 7.19 -7.06 21.05
N TYR A 127 8.24 -6.26 21.30
CA TYR A 127 9.21 -5.91 20.24
C TYR A 127 10.05 -7.12 19.81
N LYS A 128 10.43 -7.11 18.53
CA LYS A 128 11.24 -8.15 17.88
C LYS A 128 12.48 -7.56 17.20
N TYR A 129 13.57 -8.32 17.20
CA TYR A 129 14.75 -8.08 16.40
C TYR A 129 14.49 -8.42 14.94
N ASN A 130 14.75 -7.47 14.05
CA ASN A 130 14.72 -7.70 12.61
C ASN A 130 16.16 -7.74 12.09
N ALA A 131 16.70 -8.94 11.85
CA ALA A 131 18.03 -9.11 11.27
C ALA A 131 17.95 -9.47 9.78
N ILE A 132 18.98 -9.11 9.03
CA ILE A 132 19.04 -9.30 7.57
C ILE A 132 20.42 -9.82 7.17
N VAL A 133 20.46 -10.86 6.34
CA VAL A 133 21.67 -11.41 5.71
C VAL A 133 21.36 -11.67 4.23
N ASP A 134 22.19 -11.18 3.30
CA ASP A 134 22.00 -11.36 1.84
C ASP A 134 20.55 -11.06 1.38
N ASN A 135 20.03 -9.93 1.86
CA ASN A 135 18.65 -9.46 1.70
C ASN A 135 17.54 -10.35 2.27
N LEU A 136 17.84 -11.52 2.84
CA LEU A 136 16.87 -12.39 3.51
C LEU A 136 16.63 -11.90 4.96
N PRO A 137 15.37 -11.80 5.38
CA PRO A 137 15.04 -11.52 6.78
C PRO A 137 15.24 -12.76 7.64
N ALA A 138 15.62 -12.55 8.91
CA ALA A 138 15.68 -13.63 9.89
C ALA A 138 14.29 -14.23 10.12
N ALA A 139 14.13 -15.52 9.84
CA ALA A 139 12.98 -16.29 10.30
C ALA A 139 13.20 -16.73 11.75
N SER A 140 12.15 -16.71 12.56
CA SER A 140 12.23 -17.13 13.96
C SER A 140 11.95 -18.62 14.08
N LYS A 141 12.90 -19.37 14.62
CA LYS A 141 12.72 -20.75 15.04
C LYS A 141 12.40 -20.78 16.53
N MET A 142 11.34 -21.50 16.90
CA MET A 142 10.94 -21.70 18.29
C MET A 142 10.67 -23.19 18.49
N GLU A 143 11.42 -23.81 19.39
CA GLU A 143 11.22 -25.18 19.81
C GLU A 143 10.47 -25.22 21.15
N ASN A 144 9.51 -26.13 21.27
CA ASN A 144 8.82 -26.49 22.51
C ASN A 144 8.98 -28.00 22.72
N ASP A 145 8.70 -28.50 23.93
CA ASP A 145 8.75 -29.93 24.32
C ASP A 145 8.04 -30.92 23.36
N VAL A 146 7.13 -30.44 22.49
CA VAL A 146 6.30 -31.26 21.60
C VAL A 146 6.56 -31.00 20.12
N VAL A 147 6.95 -29.78 19.73
CA VAL A 147 7.02 -29.36 18.31
C VAL A 147 8.08 -28.27 18.11
N VAL A 148 8.88 -28.42 17.05
CA VAL A 148 9.70 -27.33 16.48
C VAL A 148 8.85 -26.54 15.50
N VAL A 149 8.57 -25.28 15.81
CA VAL A 149 7.80 -24.37 14.96
C VAL A 149 8.73 -23.30 14.39
N THR A 150 9.01 -23.38 13.09
CA THR A 150 9.66 -22.28 12.37
C THR A 150 8.61 -21.31 11.85
N LYS A 151 8.60 -20.09 12.38
CA LYS A 151 7.72 -19.01 11.92
C LYS A 151 8.50 -18.09 10.96
N TYR A 152 8.10 -18.09 9.70
CA TYR A 152 8.65 -17.25 8.64
C TYR A 152 8.03 -15.83 8.61
N TRP A 153 7.86 -15.23 9.78
CA TRP A 153 7.56 -13.80 9.90
C TRP A 153 8.85 -12.99 10.06
N GLN A 154 8.78 -11.67 9.83
CA GLN A 154 9.95 -10.81 9.98
C GLN A 154 10.40 -10.76 11.46
N GLY A 155 11.61 -11.26 11.71
CA GLY A 155 12.30 -11.11 12.98
C GLY A 155 12.00 -12.14 14.06
N PHE A 156 12.71 -12.03 15.18
CA PHE A 156 12.64 -12.92 16.36
C PHE A 156 12.48 -12.10 17.65
N PRO A 157 11.83 -12.62 18.71
CA PRO A 157 11.51 -11.82 19.91
C PRO A 157 12.76 -11.36 20.68
N LEU A 158 12.70 -10.13 21.22
CA LEU A 158 13.71 -9.61 22.16
C LEU A 158 13.80 -10.44 23.45
N GLY A 159 12.70 -11.07 23.83
CA GLY A 159 12.50 -11.74 25.10
C GLY A 159 11.08 -12.25 25.23
N TYR A 160 10.72 -12.72 26.41
CA TYR A 160 9.36 -13.18 26.73
C TYR A 160 8.99 -12.81 28.16
N LEU A 161 7.68 -12.74 28.43
CA LEU A 161 7.15 -12.57 29.79
C LEU A 161 6.91 -13.94 30.40
N GLN A 162 7.36 -14.13 31.65
CA GLN A 162 7.12 -15.37 32.36
C GLN A 162 5.67 -15.44 32.88
N ASP A 163 4.93 -16.50 32.54
CA ASP A 163 3.49 -16.62 32.81
C ASP A 163 3.07 -16.37 34.27
N VAL A 164 3.89 -16.78 35.24
CA VAL A 164 3.54 -16.72 36.67
C VAL A 164 3.89 -15.37 37.30
N THR A 165 5.09 -14.86 37.01
CA THR A 165 5.65 -13.67 37.67
C THR A 165 5.43 -12.40 36.86
N ASN A 166 5.08 -12.54 35.57
CA ASN A 166 5.00 -11.47 34.59
C ASN A 166 6.29 -10.64 34.47
N LEU A 167 7.43 -11.22 34.86
CA LEU A 167 8.75 -10.61 34.74
C LEU A 167 9.28 -10.80 33.32
N ALA A 168 9.93 -9.78 32.79
CA ALA A 168 10.55 -9.84 31.48
C ALA A 168 11.88 -10.60 31.52
N HIS A 169 12.00 -11.62 30.68
CA HIS A 169 13.24 -12.33 30.40
C HIS A 169 13.77 -11.93 29.03
N VAL A 170 15.08 -11.68 28.93
CA VAL A 170 15.73 -11.26 27.68
C VAL A 170 16.37 -12.44 26.98
N ASN A 171 16.25 -12.46 25.65
CA ASN A 171 17.00 -13.37 24.80
C ASN A 171 18.37 -12.76 24.53
N ASN A 172 19.40 -13.33 25.15
CA ASN A 172 20.79 -12.86 25.08
C ASN A 172 21.72 -13.82 24.34
N HIS A 173 21.25 -15.02 23.99
CA HIS A 173 21.98 -15.97 23.17
C HIS A 173 21.25 -16.18 21.84
N PHE A 174 21.93 -15.98 20.72
CA PHE A 174 21.36 -16.15 19.38
C PHE A 174 21.98 -17.35 18.68
N ASN A 175 21.19 -18.39 18.46
CA ASN A 175 21.54 -19.50 17.59
C ASN A 175 21.22 -19.08 16.13
N ILE A 176 22.25 -18.90 15.31
CA ILE A 176 22.13 -18.48 13.91
C ILE A 176 22.39 -19.68 12.99
N GLU A 177 21.37 -20.06 12.23
CA GLU A 177 21.43 -21.12 11.22
C GLU A 177 21.33 -20.49 9.82
N ILE A 178 22.37 -20.70 9.00
CA ILE A 178 22.42 -20.19 7.62
C ILE A 178 22.53 -21.37 6.66
N MET A 179 21.55 -21.51 5.77
CA MET A 179 21.59 -22.54 4.73
C MET A 179 22.15 -21.97 3.43
N TYR A 180 22.97 -22.77 2.75
CA TYR A 180 23.58 -22.40 1.48
C TYR A 180 23.50 -23.54 0.46
N THR A 181 23.54 -23.18 -0.82
CA THR A 181 23.54 -24.11 -1.95
C THR A 181 24.73 -23.83 -2.87
N PRO A 182 25.40 -24.84 -3.45
CA PRO A 182 26.43 -24.62 -4.45
C PRO A 182 25.87 -23.99 -5.73
N VAL A 183 26.67 -23.13 -6.39
CA VAL A 183 26.29 -22.52 -7.66
C VAL A 183 26.58 -23.48 -8.81
N GLU A 184 25.56 -23.75 -9.64
CA GLU A 184 25.74 -24.56 -10.85
C GLU A 184 26.74 -23.89 -11.81
N GLY A 185 27.78 -24.63 -12.23
CA GLY A 185 28.77 -24.15 -13.19
C GLY A 185 29.90 -23.30 -12.62
N ALA A 186 29.90 -22.97 -11.31
CA ALA A 186 30.96 -22.22 -10.65
C ALA A 186 31.52 -23.00 -9.44
N PRO A 187 32.68 -23.68 -9.57
CA PRO A 187 33.26 -24.43 -8.46
C PRO A 187 33.66 -23.48 -7.32
N ASN A 188 33.39 -23.89 -6.08
CA ASN A 188 33.63 -23.13 -4.84
C ASN A 188 32.83 -21.84 -4.67
N ALA A 189 31.85 -21.58 -5.53
CA ALA A 189 30.87 -20.52 -5.35
C ALA A 189 29.59 -21.10 -4.72
N TYR A 190 29.08 -20.41 -3.72
CA TYR A 190 27.86 -20.80 -3.01
C TYR A 190 26.93 -19.61 -2.82
N ASN A 191 25.63 -19.85 -2.78
CA ASN A 191 24.64 -18.82 -2.48
C ASN A 191 23.93 -19.12 -1.17
N ILE A 192 23.58 -18.06 -0.44
CA ILE A 192 22.74 -18.18 0.77
C ILE A 192 21.28 -18.31 0.34
N VAL A 193 20.59 -19.32 0.88
CA VAL A 193 19.19 -19.64 0.55
C VAL A 193 18.23 -19.51 1.73
N ARG A 194 18.73 -19.63 2.97
CA ARG A 194 17.89 -19.50 4.17
C ARG A 194 18.65 -18.88 5.32
N PHE A 195 17.94 -18.06 6.09
CA PHE A 195 18.44 -17.46 7.31
C PHE A 195 17.42 -17.61 8.44
N THR A 196 17.78 -18.38 9.46
CA THR A 196 16.95 -18.69 10.62
C THR A 196 17.70 -18.35 11.89
N VAL A 197 16.99 -17.77 12.86
CA VAL A 197 17.53 -17.46 14.18
C VAL A 197 16.63 -18.07 15.25
N GLU A 198 17.24 -18.80 16.15
CA GLU A 198 16.62 -19.33 17.35
C GLU A 198 17.12 -18.54 18.57
N PRO A 199 16.27 -17.73 19.21
CA PRO A 199 16.66 -16.92 20.35
C PRO A 199 16.52 -17.69 21.66
N PHE A 200 17.52 -17.58 22.51
CA PHE A 200 17.56 -18.24 23.82
C PHE A 200 17.84 -17.25 24.95
N SER A 201 17.26 -17.51 26.12
CA SER A 201 17.51 -16.75 27.35
C SER A 201 18.39 -17.55 28.30
N ILE A 202 19.62 -17.10 28.50
CA ILE A 202 20.65 -17.82 29.26
C ILE A 202 21.27 -16.92 30.32
N GLY A 203 21.06 -17.26 31.59
CA GLY A 203 21.63 -16.59 32.75
C GLY A 203 23.09 -16.97 32.95
N HIS A 204 23.98 -16.35 32.18
CA HIS A 204 25.42 -16.52 32.32
C HIS A 204 25.90 -15.90 33.64
N ASP A 205 26.55 -16.70 34.48
CA ASP A 205 27.39 -16.22 35.57
C ASP A 205 28.76 -15.95 34.99
N PHE A 206 29.23 -14.70 34.98
CA PHE A 206 30.48 -14.34 34.33
C PHE A 206 31.30 -13.30 35.09
N GLU A 207 32.62 -13.35 34.90
CA GLU A 207 33.56 -12.35 35.37
C GLU A 207 34.16 -11.62 34.15
N PRO A 208 34.00 -10.28 34.03
CA PRO A 208 34.61 -9.51 32.94
C PRO A 208 36.14 -9.53 33.06
N TYR A 209 36.85 -9.71 31.94
CA TYR A 209 38.30 -9.51 31.90
C TYR A 209 38.62 -8.00 31.80
N ASP A 210 39.50 -7.53 32.68
CA ASP A 210 39.78 -6.09 32.89
C ASP A 210 40.83 -5.49 31.95
N TYR A 211 40.83 -5.89 30.67
CA TYR A 211 41.72 -5.30 29.65
C TYR A 211 40.93 -4.41 28.69
N SER A 212 41.51 -3.27 28.34
CA SER A 212 40.95 -2.21 27.49
C SER A 212 40.78 -2.61 26.00
N GLY A 213 40.08 -3.72 25.74
CA GLY A 213 39.68 -4.24 24.43
C GLY A 213 38.26 -4.84 24.51
N PRO A 214 37.73 -5.47 23.44
CA PRO A 214 36.37 -6.03 23.45
C PRO A 214 36.22 -6.98 24.64
N THR A 215 35.19 -6.74 25.45
CA THR A 215 35.01 -7.26 26.81
C THR A 215 34.70 -8.76 26.80
N TYR A 216 35.75 -9.57 26.66
CA TYR A 216 35.65 -11.00 26.91
C TYR A 216 35.36 -11.25 28.40
N ALA A 217 34.44 -12.15 28.68
CA ALA A 217 34.09 -12.60 30.02
C ALA A 217 34.48 -14.08 30.21
N ARG A 218 34.93 -14.40 31.42
CA ARG A 218 35.03 -15.79 31.85
C ARG A 218 33.65 -16.26 32.31
N ILE A 219 33.03 -17.17 31.57
CA ILE A 219 31.76 -17.79 31.95
C ILE A 219 32.04 -18.87 33.00
N ILE A 220 31.44 -18.73 34.18
CA ILE A 220 31.56 -19.63 35.33
C ILE A 220 30.65 -20.85 35.14
N ASN A 221 29.46 -20.66 34.55
CA ASN A 221 28.46 -21.69 34.28
C ASN A 221 28.30 -21.98 32.77
N PRO A 222 29.37 -22.39 32.05
CA PRO A 222 29.30 -22.52 30.61
C PRO A 222 28.34 -23.65 30.21
N ILE A 223 27.42 -23.33 29.30
CA ILE A 223 26.71 -24.33 28.50
C ILE A 223 27.70 -25.09 27.60
N GLN A 224 27.29 -26.24 27.07
CA GLN A 224 28.20 -27.12 26.30
C GLN A 224 28.88 -26.40 25.12
N SER A 225 28.15 -25.55 24.40
CA SER A 225 28.68 -24.70 23.32
C SER A 225 29.71 -23.66 23.80
N CYS A 226 29.54 -23.16 25.03
CA CYS A 226 30.43 -22.19 25.68
C CYS A 226 31.58 -22.82 26.47
N SER A 227 31.60 -24.15 26.63
CA SER A 227 32.59 -24.81 27.46
C SER A 227 33.96 -24.78 26.80
N ARG A 228 34.93 -24.14 27.48
CA ARG A 228 36.34 -24.15 27.06
C ARG A 228 37.02 -25.51 27.28
N GLN A 229 36.40 -26.40 28.03
CA GLN A 229 36.92 -27.75 28.27
C GLN A 229 36.75 -28.65 27.04
N VAL A 230 35.80 -28.31 26.17
CA VAL A 230 35.53 -29.04 24.93
C VAL A 230 36.34 -28.40 23.80
N PRO A 231 37.18 -29.18 23.09
CA PRO A 231 37.88 -28.71 21.90
C PRO A 231 36.89 -28.14 20.87
N PRO A 232 37.23 -27.11 20.09
CA PRO A 232 36.32 -26.52 19.11
C PRO A 232 35.68 -27.52 18.13
N ARG A 233 36.37 -28.64 17.84
CA ARG A 233 35.88 -29.71 16.95
C ARG A 233 34.74 -30.55 17.53
N ASP A 234 34.68 -30.65 18.86
CA ASP A 234 33.69 -31.48 19.58
C ASP A 234 32.58 -30.61 20.20
N ARG A 235 32.61 -29.29 19.94
CA ARG A 235 31.56 -28.39 20.40
C ARG A 235 30.28 -28.68 19.63
N VAL A 236 29.19 -28.73 20.37
CA VAL A 236 27.85 -28.92 19.82
C VAL A 236 27.14 -27.59 19.87
N HIS A 237 26.33 -27.36 18.85
CA HIS A 237 25.45 -26.19 18.78
C HIS A 237 24.49 -26.15 19.96
N THR A 238 24.14 -24.95 20.43
CA THR A 238 23.13 -24.80 21.49
C THR A 238 21.78 -25.31 20.99
N ASN A 239 21.20 -26.27 21.72
CA ASN A 239 19.90 -26.88 21.43
C ASN A 239 18.92 -26.64 22.59
N TYR A 240 17.61 -26.76 22.32
CA TYR A 240 16.54 -26.59 23.30
C TYR A 240 16.75 -27.40 24.60
N ASP A 241 17.13 -28.68 24.48
CA ASP A 241 17.40 -29.56 25.63
C ASP A 241 18.51 -29.04 26.55
N MET A 242 19.49 -28.31 26.02
CA MET A 242 20.58 -27.77 26.85
C MET A 242 20.10 -26.68 27.82
N ILE A 243 18.94 -26.08 27.53
CA ILE A 243 18.41 -24.93 28.26
C ILE A 243 17.15 -25.30 29.04
N TYR A 244 16.26 -26.10 28.45
CA TYR A 244 14.91 -26.34 28.97
C TYR A 244 14.69 -27.75 29.55
N PHE A 245 15.66 -28.68 29.48
CA PHE A 245 15.46 -30.07 29.89
C PHE A 245 15.07 -30.26 31.37
N ARG A 246 14.11 -31.17 31.60
CA ARG A 246 13.38 -31.36 32.87
C ARG A 246 14.13 -32.15 33.96
N GLY A 247 15.35 -32.63 33.69
CA GLY A 247 16.06 -33.61 34.54
C GLY A 247 17.50 -33.28 34.97
N GLY A 248 18.00 -32.04 34.76
CA GLY A 248 19.35 -31.61 35.17
C GLY A 248 19.38 -30.26 35.91
N ASN A 249 20.56 -29.80 36.33
CA ASN A 249 20.77 -28.46 36.90
C ASN A 249 20.33 -27.40 35.87
N ARG A 250 19.13 -26.83 36.05
CA ARG A 250 18.55 -25.83 35.13
C ARG A 250 19.50 -24.66 34.93
N THR A 251 19.82 -24.34 33.69
CA THR A 251 20.34 -23.01 33.35
C THR A 251 19.28 -21.99 33.74
N ARG A 252 19.64 -20.99 34.54
CA ARG A 252 18.70 -19.93 34.90
C ARG A 252 18.40 -19.10 33.65
N HIS A 253 17.15 -18.69 33.48
CA HIS A 253 16.81 -17.78 32.37
C HIS A 253 17.17 -16.35 32.79
N GLN A 254 17.62 -15.55 31.84
CA GLN A 254 18.15 -14.22 32.11
C GLN A 254 17.01 -13.21 32.24
N ILE A 255 16.82 -12.69 33.46
CA ILE A 255 15.93 -11.56 33.71
C ILE A 255 16.47 -10.34 32.96
N ALA A 256 15.59 -9.51 32.40
CA ALA A 256 15.94 -8.31 31.65
C ALA A 256 16.48 -7.18 32.54
N SER A 257 17.48 -7.46 33.38
CA SER A 257 18.07 -6.53 34.35
C SER A 257 19.54 -6.84 34.61
N GLY A 258 20.26 -5.86 35.18
CA GLY A 258 21.66 -6.01 35.56
C GLY A 258 22.62 -6.10 34.37
N GLN A 259 23.82 -6.63 34.65
CA GLN A 259 24.82 -6.88 33.63
C GLN A 259 24.54 -8.19 32.90
N ILE A 260 24.58 -8.14 31.57
CA ILE A 260 24.24 -9.26 30.69
C ILE A 260 25.33 -9.44 29.65
N LEU A 261 25.74 -10.68 29.49
CA LEU A 261 26.61 -11.13 28.42
C LEU A 261 25.76 -11.60 27.23
N PHE A 262 25.95 -10.99 26.07
CA PHE A 262 25.35 -11.43 24.82
C PHE A 262 26.29 -12.40 24.09
N THR A 263 25.75 -13.53 23.64
CA THR A 263 26.50 -14.57 22.93
C THR A 263 25.77 -15.03 21.67
N TYR A 264 26.49 -15.64 20.74
CA TYR A 264 25.88 -16.23 19.54
C TYR A 264 26.64 -17.47 19.07
N ASP A 265 25.90 -18.35 18.42
CA ASP A 265 26.41 -19.51 17.71
C ASP A 265 26.05 -19.36 16.22
N VAL A 266 26.88 -19.91 15.33
CA VAL A 266 26.67 -19.87 13.87
C VAL A 266 26.87 -21.28 13.31
N LEU A 267 25.85 -21.75 12.59
CA LEU A 267 25.86 -23.03 11.90
C LEU A 267 25.61 -22.84 10.40
N TRP A 268 26.51 -23.39 9.58
CA TRP A 268 26.37 -23.41 8.13
C TRP A 268 25.86 -24.78 7.66
N ILE A 269 24.68 -24.81 7.05
CA ILE A 269 24.05 -26.06 6.59
C ILE A 269 23.95 -26.06 5.07
N GLU A 270 24.50 -27.08 4.42
CA GLU A 270 24.35 -27.25 2.98
C GLU A 270 22.95 -27.81 2.67
N ASN A 271 22.21 -27.14 1.77
CA ASN A 271 20.93 -27.61 1.27
C ASN A 271 20.95 -27.66 -0.26
N LYS A 272 20.82 -28.87 -0.80
CA LYS A 272 20.86 -29.14 -2.25
C LYS A 272 19.50 -29.13 -2.93
N ASP A 273 18.42 -29.18 -2.15
CA ASP A 273 17.06 -29.28 -2.67
C ASP A 273 16.44 -27.90 -2.98
N GLN A 274 17.06 -26.83 -2.50
CA GLN A 274 16.57 -25.46 -2.64
C GLN A 274 17.45 -24.65 -3.59
N ASP A 275 16.86 -24.23 -4.70
CA ASP A 275 17.49 -23.31 -5.65
C ASP A 275 17.54 -21.89 -5.09
N TRP A 276 18.52 -21.12 -5.57
CA TRP A 276 18.63 -19.71 -5.21
C TRP A 276 17.40 -18.90 -5.66
N ALA A 277 16.83 -19.21 -6.82
CA ALA A 277 15.67 -18.50 -7.36
C ALA A 277 14.40 -18.68 -6.51
N SER A 278 14.21 -19.84 -5.88
CA SER A 278 13.04 -20.14 -5.03
C SER A 278 13.27 -19.81 -3.54
N ARG A 279 14.38 -19.13 -3.20
CA ARG A 279 14.74 -18.84 -1.81
C ARG A 279 13.70 -18.04 -1.03
N TRP A 280 12.96 -17.17 -1.73
CA TRP A 280 11.92 -16.32 -1.15
C TRP A 280 10.57 -17.01 -0.99
N ASP A 281 10.30 -18.14 -1.66
CA ASP A 281 8.97 -18.75 -1.72
C ASP A 281 8.42 -19.09 -0.32
N ILE A 282 9.30 -19.50 0.59
CA ILE A 282 8.95 -19.86 1.98
C ILE A 282 8.57 -18.62 2.81
N TYR A 283 9.18 -17.46 2.53
CA TYR A 283 8.84 -16.19 3.19
C TYR A 283 7.58 -15.56 2.59
N LEU A 284 7.26 -15.88 1.34
CA LEU A 284 6.11 -15.38 0.58
C LEU A 284 4.84 -16.22 0.80
N SER A 285 4.96 -17.47 1.26
CA SER A 285 3.82 -18.31 1.63
C SER A 285 3.20 -17.86 2.96
N MET A 286 2.18 -16.99 2.91
CA MET A 286 1.33 -16.66 4.05
C MET A 286 0.31 -17.78 4.39
N ASP A 287 0.76 -19.05 4.47
CA ASP A 287 -0.15 -20.20 4.65
C ASP A 287 -0.86 -20.22 6.02
N ASN A 288 -0.47 -19.35 6.96
CA ASN A 288 -1.01 -19.31 8.32
C ASN A 288 -2.15 -18.28 8.53
N GLY A 289 -2.49 -17.44 7.54
CA GLY A 289 -3.51 -16.39 7.68
C GLY A 289 -4.86 -16.77 7.09
N VAL A 290 -4.93 -16.82 5.76
CA VAL A 290 -6.16 -17.16 5.03
C VAL A 290 -5.79 -18.08 3.85
N PRO A 291 -6.53 -19.16 3.58
CA PRO A 291 -6.17 -20.07 2.49
C PRO A 291 -6.18 -19.38 1.12
N LYS A 292 -5.26 -19.74 0.23
CA LYS A 292 -5.20 -19.26 -1.17
C LYS A 292 -6.55 -19.34 -1.91
N ARG A 293 -7.41 -20.29 -1.49
CA ARG A 293 -8.79 -20.46 -1.96
C ARG A 293 -9.65 -19.19 -1.87
N ASN A 294 -9.40 -18.31 -0.91
CA ASN A 294 -10.21 -17.11 -0.72
C ASN A 294 -9.95 -16.02 -1.77
N HIS A 295 -8.72 -15.89 -2.29
CA HIS A 295 -8.43 -14.98 -3.42
C HIS A 295 -9.29 -15.33 -4.64
N TRP A 296 -9.33 -16.62 -4.99
CA TRP A 296 -10.14 -17.12 -6.10
C TRP A 296 -11.64 -16.90 -5.91
N ARG A 297 -12.16 -17.10 -4.69
CA ARG A 297 -13.59 -16.87 -4.38
C ARG A 297 -13.98 -15.41 -4.63
N CYS A 298 -13.18 -14.44 -4.16
CA CYS A 298 -13.42 -13.03 -4.38
C CYS A 298 -13.23 -12.62 -5.84
N ALA A 299 -12.22 -13.17 -6.53
CA ALA A 299 -11.99 -12.93 -7.94
C ALA A 299 -13.18 -13.38 -8.82
N ILE A 300 -13.74 -14.55 -8.56
CA ILE A 300 -14.91 -15.08 -9.27
C ILE A 300 -16.16 -14.26 -8.95
N LEU A 301 -16.39 -13.93 -7.68
CA LEU A 301 -17.54 -13.12 -7.28
C LEU A 301 -17.50 -11.73 -7.94
N GLY A 302 -16.32 -11.12 -8.03
CA GLY A 302 -16.14 -9.85 -8.73
C GLY A 302 -16.46 -9.92 -10.21
N LEU A 303 -15.98 -10.96 -10.90
CA LEU A 303 -16.27 -11.18 -12.31
C LEU A 303 -17.79 -11.38 -12.55
N LEU A 304 -18.46 -12.18 -11.71
CA LEU A 304 -19.90 -12.38 -11.79
C LEU A 304 -20.68 -11.07 -11.62
N LEU A 305 -20.28 -10.22 -10.66
CA LEU A 305 -20.90 -8.92 -10.47
C LEU A 305 -20.75 -8.04 -11.72
N VAL A 306 -19.55 -7.96 -12.30
CA VAL A 306 -19.28 -7.20 -13.52
C VAL A 306 -20.14 -7.70 -14.69
N ILE A 307 -20.29 -9.01 -14.86
CA ILE A 307 -21.13 -9.59 -15.93
C ILE A 307 -22.60 -9.20 -15.75
N ILE A 308 -23.14 -9.34 -14.52
CA ILE A 308 -24.54 -8.99 -14.22
C ILE A 308 -24.79 -7.50 -14.48
N LEU A 309 -23.90 -6.62 -14.01
CA LEU A 309 -24.01 -5.18 -14.20
C LEU A 309 -23.88 -4.79 -15.68
N SER A 310 -22.99 -5.45 -16.44
CA SER A 310 -22.89 -5.29 -17.90
C SER A 310 -24.20 -5.67 -18.60
N GLY A 311 -24.81 -6.79 -18.18
CA GLY A 311 -26.12 -7.22 -18.65
C GLY A 311 -27.19 -6.15 -18.41
N CYS A 312 -27.29 -5.63 -17.19
CA CYS A 312 -28.22 -4.55 -16.84
C CYS A 312 -28.02 -3.29 -17.70
N LEU A 313 -26.76 -2.88 -17.96
CA LEU A 313 -26.46 -1.73 -18.82
C LEU A 313 -26.81 -1.99 -20.28
N SER A 314 -26.57 -3.21 -20.79
CA SER A 314 -26.91 -3.58 -22.17
C SER A 314 -28.42 -3.57 -22.43
N CYS A 315 -29.24 -3.81 -21.41
CA CYS A 315 -30.70 -3.71 -21.51
C CYS A 315 -31.18 -2.27 -21.76
N ILE A 316 -30.43 -1.24 -21.35
CA ILE A 316 -30.85 0.17 -21.51
C ILE A 316 -31.09 0.54 -22.99
N PRO A 317 -30.11 0.42 -23.91
CA PRO A 317 -30.35 0.72 -25.31
C PRO A 317 -31.40 -0.21 -25.94
N ILE A 318 -31.46 -1.49 -25.55
CA ILE A 318 -32.45 -2.46 -26.07
C ILE A 318 -33.88 -2.04 -25.72
N VAL A 319 -34.13 -1.65 -24.47
CA VAL A 319 -35.45 -1.16 -24.02
C VAL A 319 -35.82 0.15 -24.71
N ASN A 320 -34.84 1.04 -24.91
CA ASN A 320 -35.05 2.31 -25.59
C ASN A 320 -35.37 2.11 -27.10
N LEU A 321 -34.68 1.21 -27.79
CA LEU A 321 -34.94 0.87 -29.20
C LEU A 321 -36.22 0.05 -29.39
N GLY A 322 -36.52 -0.88 -28.46
CA GLY A 322 -37.74 -1.70 -28.49
C GLY A 322 -39.02 -0.90 -28.24
N GLY A 323 -38.94 0.19 -27.47
CA GLY A 323 -40.02 1.16 -27.28
C GLY A 323 -40.36 1.93 -28.55
N SER A 324 -39.35 2.32 -29.35
CA SER A 324 -39.52 2.99 -30.64
C SER A 324 -40.13 2.10 -31.74
N ARG A 325 -40.25 0.78 -31.51
CA ARG A 325 -40.84 -0.18 -32.46
C ARG A 325 -42.35 -0.39 -32.28
N LYS A 326 -42.98 0.22 -31.27
CA LYS A 326 -44.45 0.28 -31.22
C LYS A 326 -44.92 1.27 -32.27
N PRO A 327 -45.70 0.85 -33.26
CA PRO A 327 -46.12 1.74 -34.34
C PRO A 327 -47.02 2.82 -33.75
N ILE A 328 -46.60 4.08 -33.93
CA ILE A 328 -47.38 5.28 -33.64
C ILE A 328 -48.53 5.31 -34.66
N TYR A 329 -49.57 4.51 -34.43
CA TYR A 329 -50.88 4.71 -35.04
C TYR A 329 -51.80 5.21 -33.93
N GLY A 330 -51.77 6.51 -33.66
CA GLY A 330 -52.66 7.09 -32.65
C GLY A 330 -52.43 8.55 -32.28
N SER A 331 -51.26 9.14 -32.59
CA SER A 331 -51.06 10.58 -32.41
C SER A 331 -50.31 11.15 -33.61
N LEU A 332 -51.07 11.70 -34.56
CA LEU A 332 -50.59 12.83 -35.33
C LEU A 332 -50.39 13.98 -34.33
N SER A 333 -49.24 13.99 -33.65
CA SER A 333 -48.72 15.21 -33.04
C SER A 333 -48.18 16.06 -34.19
N THR A 334 -48.77 17.24 -34.35
CA THR A 334 -48.37 18.31 -35.25
C THR A 334 -46.86 18.52 -35.22
N ALA A 335 -46.29 18.88 -36.38
CA ALA A 335 -44.86 19.11 -36.62
C ALA A 335 -44.21 20.26 -35.79
N GLU A 336 -44.91 20.77 -34.76
CA GLU A 336 -44.42 21.75 -33.79
C GLU A 336 -43.83 21.10 -32.52
N ASP A 337 -44.03 19.80 -32.31
CA ASP A 337 -43.50 19.11 -31.12
C ASP A 337 -42.06 18.62 -31.37
N GLY A 338 -41.10 19.41 -30.89
CA GLY A 338 -39.70 19.01 -30.70
C GLY A 338 -39.54 17.78 -29.78
N PRO A 339 -38.31 17.37 -29.43
CA PRO A 339 -38.02 16.06 -28.83
C PRO A 339 -38.95 15.73 -27.66
N SER A 340 -39.52 14.51 -27.67
CA SER A 340 -40.51 13.99 -26.72
C SER A 340 -40.41 14.61 -25.32
N ASN A 341 -41.40 15.40 -24.91
CA ASN A 341 -41.41 16.26 -23.72
C ASN A 341 -41.28 15.54 -22.34
N THR A 342 -41.11 14.21 -22.31
CA THR A 342 -41.14 13.41 -21.08
C THR A 342 -39.94 12.47 -20.94
N GLY A 343 -39.42 12.34 -19.71
CA GLY A 343 -38.35 11.42 -19.36
C GLY A 343 -36.94 11.93 -19.67
N TRP A 344 -35.97 11.01 -19.80
CA TRP A 344 -34.55 11.37 -19.95
C TRP A 344 -34.23 12.10 -21.25
N LYS A 345 -35.00 11.87 -22.33
CA LYS A 345 -34.84 12.56 -23.62
C LYS A 345 -35.12 14.07 -23.50
N ALA A 346 -35.99 14.45 -22.57
CA ALA A 346 -36.36 15.84 -22.35
C ALA A 346 -35.24 16.68 -21.68
N LEU A 347 -34.20 16.02 -21.16
CA LEU A 347 -33.06 16.69 -20.51
C LEU A 347 -31.94 17.08 -21.48
N HIS A 348 -32.10 16.90 -22.80
CA HIS A 348 -31.03 17.11 -23.78
C HIS A 348 -30.32 18.47 -23.66
N GLU A 349 -31.02 19.53 -23.28
CA GLU A 349 -30.47 20.89 -23.07
C GLU A 349 -29.80 21.11 -21.71
N ASP A 350 -30.05 20.25 -20.72
CA ASP A 350 -29.66 20.50 -19.31
C ASP A 350 -28.63 19.49 -18.77
N VAL A 351 -28.41 18.35 -19.42
CA VAL A 351 -27.56 17.26 -18.90
C VAL A 351 -26.09 17.66 -18.73
N PHE A 352 -25.56 18.53 -19.60
CA PHE A 352 -24.13 18.89 -19.61
C PHE A 352 -23.83 20.19 -18.88
N ARG A 353 -24.79 20.75 -18.14
CA ARG A 353 -24.56 21.94 -17.31
C ARG A 353 -23.47 21.68 -16.25
N PRO A 354 -22.70 22.72 -15.86
CA PRO A 354 -21.67 22.59 -14.85
C PRO A 354 -22.26 22.16 -13.49
N PRO A 355 -21.45 21.54 -12.61
CA PRO A 355 -21.90 21.16 -11.27
C PRO A 355 -22.28 22.39 -10.45
N GLU A 356 -23.46 22.35 -9.82
CA GLU A 356 -24.06 23.46 -9.05
C GLU A 356 -23.23 23.85 -7.82
N TYR A 357 -22.59 22.88 -7.16
CA TYR A 357 -21.82 23.10 -5.96
C TYR A 357 -20.33 22.95 -6.24
N PHE A 358 -19.53 23.95 -5.86
CA PHE A 358 -18.06 23.92 -5.88
C PHE A 358 -17.42 23.29 -7.14
N PRO A 359 -17.65 23.85 -8.34
CA PRO A 359 -17.15 23.27 -9.60
C PRO A 359 -15.63 23.15 -9.65
N LEU A 360 -14.91 24.10 -9.06
CA LEU A 360 -13.45 24.06 -8.97
C LEU A 360 -12.94 22.87 -8.15
N LEU A 361 -13.56 22.61 -6.99
CA LEU A 361 -13.20 21.48 -6.13
C LEU A 361 -13.44 20.14 -6.83
N PHE A 362 -14.55 20.04 -7.58
CA PHE A 362 -14.85 18.87 -8.40
C PHE A 362 -13.75 18.60 -9.44
N CYS A 363 -13.28 19.64 -10.14
CA CYS A 363 -12.22 19.52 -11.15
C CYS A 363 -10.89 19.06 -10.53
N VAL A 364 -10.53 19.64 -9.38
CA VAL A 364 -9.32 19.25 -8.61
C VAL A 364 -9.44 17.81 -8.13
N ALA A 365 -10.61 17.41 -7.64
CA ALA A 365 -10.85 16.05 -7.16
C ALA A 365 -10.76 15.02 -8.30
N CYS A 366 -11.36 15.30 -9.45
CA CYS A 366 -11.28 14.43 -10.62
C CYS A 366 -9.85 14.31 -11.16
N GLY A 367 -9.10 15.41 -11.27
CA GLY A 367 -7.71 15.36 -11.73
C GLY A 367 -6.80 14.59 -10.76
N THR A 368 -6.94 14.85 -9.46
CA THR A 368 -6.20 14.10 -8.43
C THR A 368 -6.52 12.60 -8.49
N GLY A 369 -7.80 12.24 -8.64
CA GLY A 369 -8.22 10.86 -8.78
C GLY A 369 -7.68 10.17 -10.03
N ALA A 370 -7.61 10.88 -11.17
CA ALA A 370 -7.04 10.36 -12.41
C ALA A 370 -5.52 10.13 -12.30
N GLN A 371 -4.82 11.04 -11.61
CA GLN A 371 -3.40 10.90 -11.30
C GLN A 371 -3.12 9.69 -10.39
N LEU A 372 -3.92 9.50 -9.34
CA LEU A 372 -3.84 8.33 -8.45
C LEU A 372 -4.13 7.04 -9.21
N PHE A 373 -5.16 7.03 -10.08
CA PHE A 373 -5.50 5.88 -10.90
C PHE A 373 -4.33 5.45 -11.80
N CYS A 374 -3.75 6.37 -12.55
CA CYS A 374 -2.62 6.06 -13.44
C CYS A 374 -1.41 5.52 -12.65
N THR A 375 -1.15 6.11 -11.48
CA THR A 375 -0.07 5.68 -10.59
C THR A 375 -0.30 4.24 -10.11
N MET A 376 -1.49 3.94 -9.61
CA MET A 376 -1.83 2.62 -9.08
C MET A 376 -1.79 1.54 -10.17
N VAL A 377 -2.29 1.83 -11.38
CA VAL A 377 -2.23 0.89 -12.50
C VAL A 377 -0.79 0.61 -12.91
N ILE A 378 0.06 1.64 -13.04
CA ILE A 378 1.47 1.47 -13.41
C ILE A 378 2.20 0.63 -12.34
N VAL A 379 2.05 0.96 -11.07
CA VAL A 379 2.70 0.21 -9.98
C VAL A 379 2.19 -1.24 -9.92
N ALA A 380 0.88 -1.47 -10.06
CA ALA A 380 0.32 -2.82 -10.05
C ALA A 380 0.81 -3.67 -11.25
N VAL A 381 0.93 -3.09 -12.44
CA VAL A 381 1.48 -3.78 -13.62
C VAL A 381 2.95 -4.08 -13.44
N LEU A 382 3.74 -3.13 -12.95
CA LEU A 382 5.17 -3.34 -12.70
C LEU A 382 5.42 -4.41 -11.62
N ALA A 383 4.58 -4.44 -10.58
CA ALA A 383 4.59 -5.49 -9.57
C ALA A 383 4.19 -6.86 -10.14
N PHE A 384 3.16 -6.92 -10.98
CA PHE A 384 2.73 -8.15 -11.65
C PHE A 384 3.81 -8.73 -12.59
N VAL A 385 4.52 -7.87 -13.33
CA VAL A 385 5.64 -8.28 -14.20
C VAL A 385 6.86 -8.75 -13.38
N GLY A 386 6.91 -8.47 -12.06
CA GLY A 386 8.00 -8.84 -11.17
C GLY A 386 9.15 -7.83 -11.13
N THR A 387 9.01 -6.68 -11.81
CA THR A 387 10.02 -5.60 -11.73
C THR A 387 10.04 -4.95 -10.34
N LEU A 388 8.87 -4.86 -9.71
CA LEU A 388 8.71 -4.48 -8.30
C LEU A 388 8.36 -5.73 -7.51
N SER A 389 9.29 -6.24 -6.72
CA SER A 389 9.08 -7.41 -5.86
C SER A 389 9.09 -7.00 -4.39
N SER A 390 8.26 -7.65 -3.56
CA SER A 390 8.30 -7.54 -2.08
C SER A 390 9.68 -7.89 -1.51
N ALA A 391 10.48 -8.70 -2.23
CA ALA A 391 11.87 -9.00 -1.88
C ALA A 391 12.76 -7.75 -1.90
N ARG A 392 12.41 -6.75 -2.72
CA ARG A 392 13.09 -5.45 -2.78
C ARG A 392 12.44 -4.50 -1.79
N ARG A 393 13.03 -4.43 -0.60
CA ARG A 393 12.56 -3.56 0.49
C ARG A 393 12.43 -2.10 0.02
N GLY A 394 11.34 -1.45 0.41
CA GLY A 394 11.05 -0.06 0.06
C GLY A 394 10.74 0.25 -1.43
N SER A 395 10.96 -0.69 -2.36
CA SER A 395 10.84 -0.44 -3.81
C SER A 395 9.44 0.02 -4.25
N ILE A 396 8.39 -0.65 -3.78
CA ILE A 396 7.00 -0.31 -4.11
C ILE A 396 6.65 1.10 -3.62
N GLY A 397 7.04 1.46 -2.39
CA GLY A 397 6.76 2.79 -1.85
C GLY A 397 7.53 3.89 -2.58
N THR A 398 8.77 3.61 -2.98
CA THR A 398 9.56 4.52 -3.81
C THR A 398 8.92 4.71 -5.19
N ALA A 399 8.48 3.62 -5.82
CA ALA A 399 7.80 3.63 -7.10
C ALA A 399 6.48 4.41 -7.04
N GLU A 400 5.66 4.21 -6.00
CA GLU A 400 4.41 4.93 -5.79
C GLU A 400 4.63 6.45 -5.76
N ILE A 401 5.61 6.94 -4.99
CA ILE A 401 5.90 8.38 -4.88
C ILE A 401 6.42 8.94 -6.20
N PHE A 402 7.35 8.22 -6.82
CA PHE A 402 7.93 8.63 -8.09
C PHE A 402 6.87 8.71 -9.19
N PHE A 403 6.09 7.64 -9.39
CA PHE A 403 5.04 7.61 -10.41
C PHE A 403 3.91 8.57 -10.09
N TYR A 404 3.57 8.78 -8.81
CA TYR A 404 2.60 9.81 -8.44
C TYR A 404 3.06 11.19 -8.89
N ALA A 405 4.31 11.56 -8.59
CA ALA A 405 4.86 12.84 -9.01
C ALA A 405 5.01 12.95 -10.53
N ALA A 406 5.41 11.87 -11.23
CA ALA A 406 5.51 11.82 -12.68
C ALA A 406 4.13 11.96 -13.38
N ASN A 407 3.10 11.32 -12.83
CA ASN A 407 1.71 11.41 -13.32
C ASN A 407 1.03 12.75 -12.97
N GLY A 408 1.74 13.70 -12.34
CA GLY A 408 1.25 15.06 -12.14
C GLY A 408 0.74 15.72 -13.43
N TYR A 409 1.36 15.39 -14.57
CA TYR A 409 0.90 15.83 -15.89
C TYR A 409 -0.56 15.45 -16.17
N VAL A 410 -0.96 14.20 -15.87
CA VAL A 410 -2.33 13.71 -16.08
C VAL A 410 -3.30 14.46 -15.17
N GLY A 411 -2.95 14.64 -13.89
CA GLY A 411 -3.78 15.37 -12.94
C GLY A 411 -4.04 16.81 -13.38
N GLY A 412 -2.98 17.53 -13.78
CA GLY A 412 -3.10 18.89 -14.31
C GLY A 412 -3.89 18.98 -15.61
N TYR A 413 -3.72 18.00 -16.53
CA TYR A 413 -4.46 17.95 -17.78
C TYR A 413 -5.97 17.76 -17.55
N VAL A 414 -6.36 16.78 -16.73
CA VAL A 414 -7.77 16.48 -16.45
C VAL A 414 -8.43 17.65 -15.71
N THR A 415 -7.80 18.20 -14.67
CA THR A 415 -8.37 19.33 -13.92
C THR A 415 -8.58 20.55 -14.82
N SER A 416 -7.57 20.95 -15.61
CA SER A 416 -7.69 22.14 -16.45
C SER A 416 -8.63 21.95 -17.65
N THR A 417 -8.82 20.72 -18.13
CA THR A 417 -9.82 20.42 -19.15
C THR A 417 -11.24 20.59 -18.60
N LEU A 418 -11.52 20.04 -17.41
CA LEU A 418 -12.82 20.19 -16.75
C LEU A 418 -13.10 21.64 -16.34
N ASP A 419 -12.09 22.36 -15.84
CA ASP A 419 -12.22 23.77 -15.46
C ASP A 419 -12.62 24.66 -16.65
N GLN A 420 -12.02 24.44 -17.83
CA GLN A 420 -12.42 25.10 -19.07
C GLN A 420 -13.81 24.70 -19.52
N THR A 421 -14.15 23.41 -19.40
CA THR A 421 -15.46 22.87 -19.79
C THR A 421 -16.60 23.47 -18.96
N PHE A 422 -16.35 23.75 -17.68
CA PHE A 422 -17.35 24.33 -16.79
C PHE A 422 -17.30 25.86 -16.68
N HIS A 423 -16.37 26.52 -17.38
CA HIS A 423 -16.08 27.94 -17.22
C HIS A 423 -15.91 28.34 -15.74
N ALA A 424 -15.24 27.49 -14.96
CA ALA A 424 -15.13 27.65 -13.50
C ALA A 424 -14.10 28.71 -13.05
N GLU A 425 -13.55 29.49 -13.99
CA GLU A 425 -12.57 30.58 -13.79
C GLU A 425 -11.32 30.21 -12.96
N GLY A 426 -11.03 28.92 -12.78
CA GLY A 426 -9.93 28.45 -11.95
C GLY A 426 -8.56 28.65 -12.60
N GLY A 427 -8.46 28.39 -13.90
CA GLY A 427 -7.25 28.53 -14.71
C GLY A 427 -6.02 27.94 -14.03
N ARG A 428 -5.02 28.79 -13.80
CA ARG A 428 -3.77 28.38 -13.11
C ARG A 428 -3.99 27.99 -11.64
N ARG A 429 -5.00 28.55 -10.95
CA ARG A 429 -5.28 28.22 -9.55
C ARG A 429 -5.77 26.78 -9.40
N ALA A 430 -6.60 26.29 -10.31
CA ALA A 430 -7.06 24.90 -10.34
C ALA A 430 -5.89 23.91 -10.40
N ALA A 431 -4.92 24.18 -11.27
CA ALA A 431 -3.71 23.38 -11.40
C ALA A 431 -2.84 23.41 -10.11
N LEU A 432 -2.68 24.59 -9.49
CA LEU A 432 -1.95 24.71 -8.23
C LEU A 432 -2.64 23.97 -7.07
N TYR A 433 -3.97 24.01 -6.99
CA TYR A 433 -4.71 23.23 -5.99
C TYR A 433 -4.54 21.73 -6.20
N THR A 434 -4.53 21.27 -7.46
CA THR A 434 -4.26 19.85 -7.79
C THR A 434 -2.85 19.43 -7.36
N ALA A 435 -1.86 20.31 -7.55
CA ALA A 435 -0.49 20.05 -7.15
C ALA A 435 -0.27 20.07 -5.62
N SER A 436 -1.17 20.66 -4.84
CA SER A 436 -0.90 20.95 -3.42
C SER A 436 -1.87 20.33 -2.43
N VAL A 437 -3.16 20.16 -2.76
CA VAL A 437 -4.18 19.76 -1.77
C VAL A 437 -3.97 18.32 -1.28
N PHE A 438 -3.89 17.34 -2.18
CA PHE A 438 -3.69 15.95 -1.77
C PHE A 438 -2.27 15.67 -1.25
N PRO A 439 -1.19 16.11 -1.92
CA PRO A 439 0.16 15.97 -1.37
C PRO A 439 0.33 16.67 -0.03
N GLY A 440 -0.27 17.85 0.14
CA GLY A 440 -0.26 18.58 1.41
C GLY A 440 -1.03 17.87 2.51
N LEU A 441 -2.16 17.23 2.19
CA LEU A 441 -2.89 16.37 3.12
C LEU A 441 -2.03 15.18 3.57
N CYS A 442 -1.38 14.49 2.63
CA CYS A 442 -0.45 13.40 2.95
C CYS A 442 0.72 13.88 3.81
N PHE A 443 1.39 14.96 3.39
CA PHE A 443 2.53 15.53 4.10
C PHE A 443 2.16 15.94 5.54
N MET A 444 1.01 16.60 5.71
CA MET A 444 0.52 16.97 7.03
C MET A 444 0.20 15.74 7.89
N GLY A 445 -0.43 14.71 7.31
CA GLY A 445 -0.72 13.46 8.01
C GLY A 445 0.55 12.77 8.49
N PHE A 446 1.56 12.62 7.63
CA PHE A 446 2.86 12.06 8.00
C PHE A 446 3.56 12.89 9.07
N LEU A 447 3.59 14.22 8.90
CA LEU A 447 4.20 15.13 9.88
C LEU A 447 3.56 15.00 11.26
N LEU A 448 2.23 14.89 11.34
CA LEU A 448 1.51 14.74 12.60
C LEU A 448 1.81 13.39 13.28
N VAL A 449 1.88 12.31 12.50
CA VAL A 449 2.27 10.99 13.03
C VAL A 449 3.69 11.04 13.57
N ASP A 450 4.62 11.61 12.81
CA ASP A 450 6.02 11.68 13.21
C ASP A 450 6.25 12.56 14.44
N LEU A 451 5.57 13.70 14.54
CA LEU A 451 5.60 14.56 15.73
C LEU A 451 5.05 13.81 16.95
N MET A 452 3.97 13.05 16.77
CA MET A 452 3.40 12.22 17.84
C MET A 452 4.36 11.12 18.29
N GLU A 453 4.97 10.39 17.35
CA GLU A 453 5.94 9.33 17.65
C GLU A 453 7.15 9.90 18.41
N TRP A 454 7.72 11.00 17.91
CA TRP A 454 8.84 11.68 18.54
C TRP A 454 8.53 12.18 19.95
N ALA A 455 7.34 12.77 20.15
CA ALA A 455 6.96 13.33 21.45
C ALA A 455 6.61 12.26 22.51
N THR A 456 6.20 11.05 22.11
CA THR A 456 5.65 10.05 23.04
C THR A 456 6.58 8.89 23.33
N ILE A 457 7.43 8.48 22.39
CA ILE A 457 8.26 7.28 22.52
C ILE A 457 9.75 7.64 22.34
N PRO A 458 10.52 7.74 23.44
CA PRO A 458 11.96 7.92 23.37
C PRO A 458 12.62 6.77 22.61
N GLY A 459 13.39 7.07 21.56
CA GLY A 459 14.06 6.07 20.73
C GLY A 459 13.22 5.53 19.56
N ALA A 460 12.03 6.08 19.32
CA ALA A 460 11.28 5.80 18.09
C ALA A 460 12.08 6.22 16.85
N VAL A 461 12.01 5.40 15.80
CA VAL A 461 12.52 5.73 14.47
C VAL A 461 11.51 6.66 13.80
N SER A 462 11.42 7.91 14.27
CA SER A 462 10.67 8.96 13.60
C SER A 462 11.58 9.69 12.60
N MET A 463 11.03 10.14 11.47
CA MET A 463 11.86 10.82 10.46
C MET A 463 12.30 12.20 10.94
N ILE A 464 11.46 12.90 11.71
CA ILE A 464 11.79 14.22 12.28
C ILE A 464 12.94 14.11 13.28
N GLY A 465 12.97 13.05 14.10
CA GLY A 465 13.98 12.89 15.14
C GLY A 465 15.36 12.53 14.60
N ASN A 466 15.43 11.72 13.54
CA ASN A 466 16.67 11.06 13.13
C ASN A 466 17.14 11.40 11.69
N ASN A 467 16.28 11.92 10.81
CA ASN A 467 16.65 12.18 9.41
C ASN A 467 15.81 13.29 8.73
N CYS A 468 16.09 14.56 9.11
CA CYS A 468 15.47 15.74 8.50
C CYS A 468 15.67 15.82 6.96
N ALA A 469 16.71 15.17 6.41
CA ALA A 469 16.98 15.20 4.98
C ALA A 469 15.85 14.57 4.15
N THR A 470 15.17 13.54 4.67
CA THR A 470 14.05 12.88 3.97
C THR A 470 12.89 13.85 3.71
N TYR A 471 12.54 14.70 4.69
CA TYR A 471 11.52 15.73 4.51
C TYR A 471 11.91 16.77 3.46
N ILE A 472 13.19 17.14 3.42
CA ILE A 472 13.71 18.05 2.40
C ILE A 472 13.61 17.41 1.01
N ILE A 473 13.94 16.12 0.89
CA ILE A 473 13.81 15.36 -0.36
C ILE A 473 12.34 15.29 -0.80
N LEU A 474 11.40 15.02 0.11
CA LEU A 474 9.97 14.99 -0.20
C LEU A 474 9.45 16.37 -0.64
N LEU A 475 9.87 17.44 0.03
CA LEU A 475 9.53 18.82 -0.37
C LEU A 475 10.13 19.19 -1.73
N PHE A 476 11.34 18.70 -2.03
CA PHE A 476 11.96 18.87 -3.33
C PHE A 476 11.22 18.09 -4.41
N LEU A 477 10.86 16.82 -4.19
CA LEU A 477 10.05 16.03 -5.13
C LEU A 477 8.69 16.69 -5.39
N TRP A 478 8.06 17.24 -4.35
CA TRP A 478 6.79 17.97 -4.47
C TRP A 478 6.96 19.25 -5.31
N SER A 479 7.92 20.12 -4.96
CA SER A 479 8.07 21.43 -5.59
C SER A 479 8.77 21.41 -6.95
N ALA A 480 9.78 20.56 -7.13
CA ALA A 480 10.63 20.51 -8.33
C ALA A 480 10.13 19.54 -9.39
N MET A 481 9.42 18.46 -9.03
CA MET A 481 8.91 17.49 -9.98
C MET A 481 7.40 17.60 -10.15
N LEU A 482 6.63 17.41 -9.08
CA LEU A 482 5.16 17.34 -9.16
C LEU A 482 4.54 18.67 -9.64
N THR A 483 4.84 19.81 -8.99
CA THR A 483 4.20 21.08 -9.36
C THR A 483 4.45 21.51 -10.82
N PRO A 484 5.69 21.44 -11.37
CA PRO A 484 5.93 21.79 -12.77
C PRO A 484 5.20 20.87 -13.75
N LEU A 485 5.16 19.55 -13.49
CA LEU A 485 4.45 18.60 -14.33
C LEU A 485 2.94 18.87 -14.38
N VAL A 486 2.33 19.17 -13.23
CA VAL A 486 0.91 19.56 -13.16
C VAL A 486 0.66 20.82 -13.99
N LEU A 487 1.52 21.85 -13.87
CA LEU A 487 1.40 23.07 -14.67
C LEU A 487 1.62 22.83 -16.17
N LEU A 488 2.48 21.89 -16.56
CA LEU A 488 2.67 21.49 -17.96
C LEU A 488 1.42 20.79 -18.51
N GLY A 489 0.81 19.88 -17.74
CA GLY A 489 -0.47 19.25 -18.10
C GLY A 489 -1.58 20.28 -18.27
N ALA A 490 -1.67 21.24 -17.34
CA ALA A 490 -2.62 22.34 -17.40
C ALA A 490 -2.44 23.23 -18.64
N ARG A 491 -1.19 23.57 -18.98
CA ARG A 491 -0.86 24.32 -20.21
C ARG A 491 -1.24 23.56 -21.46
N ARG A 492 -1.06 22.23 -21.49
CA ARG A 492 -1.48 21.42 -22.63
C ARG A 492 -2.99 21.41 -22.78
N ALA A 493 -3.72 21.22 -21.68
CA ALA A 493 -5.18 21.28 -21.67
C ALA A 493 -5.71 22.63 -22.19
N ALA A 494 -5.09 23.75 -21.79
CA ALA A 494 -5.44 25.08 -22.31
C ALA A 494 -5.25 25.25 -23.83
N LYS A 495 -4.41 24.42 -24.47
CA LYS A 495 -4.27 24.39 -25.93
C LYS A 495 -5.26 23.45 -26.61
N THR A 496 -5.68 22.38 -25.94
CA THR A 496 -6.64 21.41 -26.48
C THR A 496 -8.06 21.99 -26.48
N GLY A 497 -8.40 22.80 -25.48
CA GLY A 497 -9.73 23.39 -25.33
C GLY A 497 -10.70 22.55 -24.50
N PRO A 498 -11.94 23.02 -24.30
CA PRO A 498 -12.97 22.36 -23.50
C PRO A 498 -13.49 21.08 -24.17
N ILE A 499 -14.15 20.22 -23.38
CA ILE A 499 -14.80 19.02 -23.91
C ILE A 499 -16.04 19.44 -24.72
N GLU A 500 -16.07 19.09 -25.99
CA GLU A 500 -17.24 19.30 -26.85
C GLU A 500 -18.39 18.38 -26.42
N PHE A 501 -19.55 18.98 -26.17
CA PHE A 501 -20.79 18.28 -25.84
C PHE A 501 -21.67 18.13 -27.09
N PRO A 502 -22.43 17.02 -27.20
CA PRO A 502 -23.21 16.73 -28.39
C PRO A 502 -24.45 17.61 -28.58
N VAL A 503 -24.88 18.28 -27.51
CA VAL A 503 -26.05 19.16 -27.46
C VAL A 503 -25.64 20.44 -26.75
N GLU A 504 -26.01 21.59 -27.31
CA GLU A 504 -25.78 22.89 -26.69
C GLU A 504 -26.73 23.08 -25.51
N THR A 505 -26.21 23.62 -24.41
CA THR A 505 -27.03 23.92 -23.24
C THR A 505 -27.84 25.19 -23.49
N SER A 506 -29.14 25.17 -23.23
CA SER A 506 -29.97 26.37 -23.45
C SER A 506 -29.58 27.52 -22.51
N ALA A 507 -29.57 28.74 -23.05
CA ALA A 507 -29.25 29.97 -22.31
C ALA A 507 -30.33 30.35 -21.27
N ASN A 508 -31.50 29.70 -21.34
CA ASN A 508 -32.59 29.89 -20.40
C ASN A 508 -32.34 29.22 -19.03
N THR A 509 -33.14 29.63 -18.05
CA THR A 509 -33.14 29.08 -16.69
C THR A 509 -33.28 27.55 -16.70
N PRO A 510 -32.56 26.83 -15.81
CA PRO A 510 -32.56 25.37 -15.80
C PRO A 510 -33.98 24.83 -15.57
N ARG A 511 -34.35 23.76 -16.28
CA ARG A 511 -35.66 23.12 -16.11
C ARG A 511 -35.87 22.75 -14.65
N ARG A 512 -37.06 23.08 -14.12
CA ARG A 512 -37.43 22.74 -12.75
C ARG A 512 -37.46 21.23 -12.59
N ILE A 513 -36.65 20.71 -11.68
CA ILE A 513 -36.58 19.27 -11.37
C ILE A 513 -37.90 18.85 -10.72
N PRO A 514 -38.60 17.82 -11.25
CA PRO A 514 -39.82 17.30 -10.63
C PRO A 514 -39.55 16.77 -9.21
N GLU A 515 -40.59 16.68 -8.38
CA GLU A 515 -40.46 16.10 -7.05
C GLU A 515 -39.89 14.68 -7.12
N GLN A 516 -38.73 14.49 -6.49
CA GLN A 516 -38.03 13.23 -6.51
C GLN A 516 -38.54 12.32 -5.38
N PRO A 517 -38.61 11.00 -5.58
CA PRO A 517 -38.94 10.09 -4.49
C PRO A 517 -37.90 10.21 -3.37
N CYS A 518 -38.34 10.14 -2.11
CA CYS A 518 -37.49 10.34 -0.92
C CYS A 518 -36.19 9.50 -0.92
N ILE A 519 -36.22 8.30 -1.50
CA ILE A 519 -35.05 7.42 -1.58
C ILE A 519 -33.94 8.01 -2.47
N LEU A 520 -34.30 8.71 -3.55
CA LEU A 520 -33.34 9.30 -4.49
C LEU A 520 -32.79 10.66 -4.00
N LEU A 521 -33.50 11.33 -3.09
CA LEU A 521 -33.00 12.52 -2.40
C LEU A 521 -31.98 12.19 -1.31
N LYS A 522 -32.13 11.04 -0.64
CA LYS A 522 -31.23 10.62 0.44
C LYS A 522 -29.90 10.10 -0.13
N PRO A 523 -28.79 10.17 0.64
CA PRO A 523 -27.50 9.59 0.24
C PRO A 523 -27.48 8.05 0.32
N ILE A 524 -28.59 7.42 0.73
CA ILE A 524 -28.74 5.97 0.92
C ILE A 524 -28.36 5.16 -0.33
N PRO A 525 -28.96 5.36 -1.52
CA PRO A 525 -28.62 4.58 -2.72
C PRO A 525 -27.15 4.74 -3.14
N ILE A 526 -26.55 5.91 -2.90
CA ILE A 526 -25.15 6.18 -3.19
C ILE A 526 -24.26 5.30 -2.30
N ILE A 527 -24.53 5.28 -0.99
CA ILE A 527 -23.75 4.48 -0.03
C ILE A 527 -23.90 2.99 -0.33
N PHE A 528 -25.13 2.50 -0.56
CA PHE A 528 -25.36 1.08 -0.87
C PHE A 528 -24.70 0.64 -2.18
N GLY A 529 -24.59 1.53 -3.18
CA GLY A 529 -23.88 1.25 -4.43
C GLY A 529 -22.40 0.86 -4.23
N GLY A 530 -21.77 1.31 -3.14
CA GLY A 530 -20.38 0.97 -2.83
C GLY A 530 -20.15 -0.43 -2.24
N PHE A 531 -21.20 -1.12 -1.79
CA PHE A 531 -21.06 -2.39 -1.06
C PHE A 531 -20.50 -3.52 -1.93
N GLY A 532 -20.99 -3.65 -3.17
CA GLY A 532 -20.52 -4.66 -4.11
C GLY A 532 -19.02 -4.54 -4.42
N PRO A 533 -18.54 -3.38 -4.90
CA PRO A 533 -17.12 -3.16 -5.16
C PRO A 533 -16.24 -3.33 -3.90
N PHE A 534 -16.75 -2.96 -2.72
CA PHE A 534 -16.05 -3.22 -1.46
C PHE A 534 -15.83 -4.72 -1.22
N LEU A 535 -16.87 -5.56 -1.38
CA LEU A 535 -16.76 -7.00 -1.20
C LEU A 535 -15.74 -7.64 -2.16
N ILE A 536 -15.62 -7.11 -3.38
CA ILE A 536 -14.61 -7.54 -4.35
C ILE A 536 -13.21 -7.25 -3.80
N SER A 537 -12.98 -6.03 -3.29
CA SER A 537 -11.69 -5.60 -2.75
C SER A 537 -11.33 -6.19 -1.39
N PHE A 538 -12.28 -6.77 -0.67
CA PHE A 538 -12.16 -7.12 0.75
C PHE A 538 -10.94 -7.98 1.07
N VAL A 539 -10.76 -9.10 0.36
CA VAL A 539 -9.66 -10.04 0.64
C VAL A 539 -8.30 -9.39 0.35
N GLU A 540 -8.14 -8.74 -0.79
CA GLU A 540 -6.86 -8.10 -1.13
C GLU A 540 -6.55 -6.93 -0.20
N LEU A 541 -7.56 -6.13 0.17
CA LEU A 541 -7.38 -5.04 1.13
C LEU A 541 -6.95 -5.56 2.50
N TYR A 542 -7.50 -6.69 2.94
CA TYR A 542 -7.07 -7.37 4.17
C TYR A 542 -5.61 -7.77 4.12
N TYR A 543 -5.18 -8.45 3.07
CA TYR A 543 -3.77 -8.86 2.96
C TYR A 543 -2.81 -7.68 2.82
N CYS A 544 -3.18 -6.63 2.09
CA CYS A 544 -2.37 -5.41 2.00
C CYS A 544 -2.19 -4.75 3.37
N LEU A 545 -3.27 -4.62 4.15
CA LEU A 545 -3.21 -4.04 5.49
C LEU A 545 -2.47 -4.95 6.47
N TYR A 546 -2.72 -6.25 6.42
CA TYR A 546 -2.07 -7.22 7.29
C TYR A 546 -0.56 -7.32 6.98
N SER A 547 -0.18 -7.27 5.70
CA SER A 547 1.23 -7.16 5.29
C SER A 547 1.88 -5.89 5.86
N LYS A 548 1.18 -4.74 5.81
CA LYS A 548 1.69 -3.47 6.34
C LYS A 548 1.86 -3.45 7.86
N TRP A 549 0.93 -4.05 8.61
CA TRP A 549 0.88 -3.91 10.08
C TRP A 549 1.38 -5.13 10.85
N ALA A 550 1.24 -6.35 10.31
CA ALA A 550 1.63 -7.59 10.98
C ALA A 550 2.99 -8.16 10.49
N GLY A 551 3.64 -7.53 9.50
CA GLY A 551 5.01 -7.87 9.08
C GLY A 551 5.13 -9.11 8.19
N TYR A 552 4.06 -9.49 7.49
CA TYR A 552 4.09 -10.57 6.50
C TYR A 552 4.35 -10.02 5.09
N PHE A 553 4.96 -10.80 4.20
CA PHE A 553 5.21 -10.41 2.81
C PHE A 553 4.03 -10.75 1.90
N TYR A 554 3.46 -9.74 1.23
CA TYR A 554 2.46 -9.97 0.18
C TYR A 554 3.15 -10.29 -1.15
N ALA A 555 2.77 -11.41 -1.76
CA ALA A 555 3.40 -11.94 -2.99
C ALA A 555 2.43 -12.07 -4.18
N GLU A 556 1.13 -11.92 -3.93
CA GLU A 556 0.07 -12.35 -4.84
C GLU A 556 -0.41 -11.20 -5.76
N TYR A 557 0.53 -10.45 -6.36
CA TYR A 557 0.23 -9.23 -7.14
C TYR A 557 -0.69 -9.42 -8.34
N GLY A 558 -0.77 -10.64 -8.88
CA GLY A 558 -1.73 -10.97 -9.94
C GLY A 558 -3.18 -10.83 -9.50
N PHE A 559 -3.51 -11.31 -8.29
CA PHE A 559 -4.86 -11.15 -7.73
C PHE A 559 -5.15 -9.70 -7.36
N LEU A 560 -4.14 -8.95 -6.88
CA LEU A 560 -4.27 -7.51 -6.65
C LEU A 560 -4.66 -6.77 -7.93
N LEU A 561 -3.94 -7.00 -9.04
CA LEU A 561 -4.21 -6.37 -10.33
C LEU A 561 -5.60 -6.75 -10.86
N TRP A 562 -5.98 -8.03 -10.78
CA TRP A 562 -7.29 -8.51 -11.19
C TRP A 562 -8.43 -7.86 -10.37
N THR A 563 -8.25 -7.80 -9.05
CA THR A 563 -9.21 -7.19 -8.13
C THR A 563 -9.36 -5.69 -8.43
N LEU A 564 -8.24 -5.00 -8.67
CA LEU A 564 -8.23 -3.59 -9.04
C LEU A 564 -9.07 -3.33 -10.31
N ILE A 565 -8.87 -4.13 -11.36
CA ILE A 565 -9.66 -4.04 -12.61
C ILE A 565 -11.16 -4.22 -12.32
N ASN A 566 -11.53 -5.25 -11.54
CA ASN A 566 -12.93 -5.53 -11.23
C ASN A 566 -13.59 -4.41 -10.40
N VAL A 567 -12.87 -3.84 -9.43
CA VAL A 567 -13.36 -2.70 -8.64
C VAL A 567 -13.62 -1.49 -9.54
N PHE A 568 -12.71 -1.13 -10.44
CA PHE A 568 -12.93 0.00 -11.34
C PHE A 568 -14.09 -0.20 -12.31
N ILE A 569 -14.19 -1.38 -12.92
CA ILE A 569 -15.31 -1.67 -13.83
C ILE A 569 -16.64 -1.65 -13.07
N SER A 570 -16.72 -2.35 -11.93
CA SER A 570 -17.96 -2.44 -11.15
C SER A 570 -18.41 -1.06 -10.61
N THR A 571 -17.50 -0.24 -10.06
CA THR A 571 -17.83 1.12 -9.60
C THR A 571 -18.35 1.99 -10.73
N SER A 572 -17.73 1.95 -11.92
CA SER A 572 -18.20 2.66 -13.11
C SER A 572 -19.58 2.21 -13.56
N GLN A 573 -19.85 0.91 -13.58
CA GLN A 573 -21.15 0.38 -14.00
C GLN A 573 -22.27 0.76 -13.04
N ILE A 574 -22.01 0.69 -11.73
CA ILE A 574 -22.97 1.10 -10.69
C ILE A 574 -23.24 2.60 -10.80
N ALA A 575 -22.20 3.41 -11.02
CA ALA A 575 -22.36 4.85 -11.22
C ALA A 575 -23.18 5.15 -12.49
N MET A 576 -22.94 4.48 -13.61
CA MET A 576 -23.71 4.63 -14.85
C MET A 576 -25.18 4.25 -14.65
N LEU A 577 -25.46 3.13 -13.98
CA LEU A 577 -26.83 2.71 -13.66
C LEU A 577 -27.54 3.75 -12.79
N HIS A 578 -26.88 4.24 -11.75
CA HIS A 578 -27.44 5.26 -10.87
C HIS A 578 -27.69 6.58 -11.61
N THR A 579 -26.76 7.03 -12.46
CA THR A 579 -26.93 8.19 -13.33
C THR A 579 -28.10 8.01 -14.29
N TYR A 580 -28.27 6.83 -14.90
CA TYR A 580 -29.42 6.57 -15.79
C TYR A 580 -30.76 6.65 -15.04
N HIS A 581 -30.84 6.11 -13.82
CA HIS A 581 -32.05 6.21 -13.00
C HIS A 581 -32.37 7.68 -12.63
N LEU A 582 -31.33 8.49 -12.38
CA LEU A 582 -31.47 9.92 -12.12
C LEU A 582 -32.03 10.67 -13.35
N LEU A 583 -31.48 10.39 -14.53
CA LEU A 583 -31.92 10.99 -15.79
C LEU A 583 -33.36 10.58 -16.15
N LYS A 584 -33.74 9.33 -15.90
CA LYS A 584 -35.12 8.85 -16.10
C LYS A 584 -36.14 9.59 -15.23
N LYS A 585 -35.70 10.14 -14.09
CA LYS A 585 -36.52 10.97 -13.19
C LYS A 585 -36.37 12.48 -13.46
N GLU A 586 -35.89 12.84 -14.64
CA GLU A 586 -35.73 14.24 -15.09
C GLU A 586 -34.80 15.07 -14.18
N ASN A 587 -33.83 14.42 -13.53
CA ASN A 587 -32.83 15.10 -12.73
C ASN A 587 -31.47 15.09 -13.46
N HIS A 588 -31.02 16.27 -13.87
CA HIS A 588 -29.76 16.47 -14.61
C HIS A 588 -28.52 16.59 -13.70
N ARG A 589 -28.67 16.60 -12.36
CA ARG A 589 -27.57 16.87 -11.41
C ARG A 589 -26.73 15.63 -11.12
N TRP A 590 -26.05 15.08 -12.12
CA TRP A 590 -25.37 13.79 -12.02
C TRP A 590 -23.88 13.87 -11.64
N TRP A 591 -23.17 14.99 -11.86
CA TRP A 591 -21.72 15.12 -11.67
C TRP A 591 -21.24 14.65 -10.29
N TRP A 592 -21.59 15.36 -9.21
CA TRP A 592 -21.23 14.95 -7.85
C TRP A 592 -21.81 13.60 -7.47
N ARG A 593 -23.04 13.31 -7.88
CA ARG A 593 -23.69 12.03 -7.55
C ARG A 593 -22.91 10.84 -8.11
N SER A 594 -22.41 10.94 -9.34
CA SER A 594 -21.57 9.89 -9.96
C SER A 594 -20.23 9.74 -9.24
N PHE A 595 -19.60 10.85 -8.84
CA PHE A 595 -18.36 10.84 -8.05
C PHE A 595 -18.55 10.15 -6.69
N PHE A 596 -19.58 10.54 -5.93
CA PHE A 596 -19.88 9.91 -4.64
C PHE A 596 -20.28 8.44 -4.77
N THR A 597 -20.99 8.06 -5.85
CA THR A 597 -21.39 6.67 -6.09
C THR A 597 -20.18 5.80 -6.39
N GLY A 598 -19.25 6.28 -7.22
CA GLY A 598 -17.98 5.59 -7.48
C GLY A 598 -17.07 5.53 -6.25
N GLY A 599 -17.03 6.58 -5.44
CA GLY A 599 -16.26 6.67 -4.20
C GLY A 599 -16.82 5.85 -3.04
N ALA A 600 -18.10 5.47 -3.06
CA ALA A 600 -18.80 4.85 -1.92
C ALA A 600 -18.14 3.56 -1.41
N ALA A 601 -17.41 2.82 -2.26
CA ALA A 601 -16.66 1.64 -1.85
C ALA A 601 -15.63 1.93 -0.74
N ALA A 602 -14.99 3.12 -0.79
CA ALA A 602 -14.03 3.55 0.21
C ALA A 602 -14.69 3.80 1.59
N ILE A 603 -15.97 4.20 1.62
CA ILE A 603 -16.73 4.38 2.86
C ILE A 603 -16.92 3.02 3.55
N TRP A 604 -17.32 1.99 2.80
CA TRP A 604 -17.43 0.63 3.33
C TRP A 604 -16.09 0.07 3.79
N ALA A 605 -15.03 0.31 3.00
CA ALA A 605 -13.67 -0.04 3.38
C ALA A 605 -13.27 0.62 4.71
N SER A 606 -13.59 1.90 4.90
CA SER A 606 -13.31 2.63 6.14
C SER A 606 -14.05 2.06 7.35
N ALA A 607 -15.35 1.76 7.21
CA ALA A 607 -16.14 1.16 8.26
C ALA A 607 -15.57 -0.20 8.68
N TRP A 608 -15.17 -1.03 7.71
CA TRP A 608 -14.56 -2.32 7.99
C TRP A 608 -13.17 -2.18 8.65
N MET A 609 -12.31 -1.28 8.17
CA MET A 609 -11.00 -1.03 8.76
C MET A 609 -11.07 -0.58 10.22
N LEU A 610 -12.13 0.13 10.63
CA LEU A 610 -12.36 0.47 12.04
C LEU A 610 -12.63 -0.77 12.90
N THR A 611 -13.25 -1.81 12.33
CA THR A 611 -13.49 -3.07 13.05
C THR A 611 -12.23 -3.90 13.26
N MET A 612 -11.15 -3.65 12.49
CA MET A 612 -9.86 -4.34 12.64
C MET A 612 -9.13 -3.96 13.93
N LEU A 613 -9.27 -2.72 14.43
CA LEU A 613 -8.56 -2.26 15.63
C LEU A 613 -8.77 -3.20 16.84
N PRO A 614 -10.01 -3.47 17.28
CA PRO A 614 -10.24 -4.31 18.46
C PRO A 614 -10.20 -5.82 18.17
N ARG A 615 -10.25 -6.25 16.90
CA ARG A 615 -10.41 -7.68 16.55
C ARG A 615 -9.09 -8.37 16.20
N GLU A 616 -8.21 -7.68 15.48
CA GLU A 616 -7.01 -8.30 14.90
C GLU A 616 -5.71 -7.66 15.40
N LEU A 617 -5.73 -6.35 15.69
CA LEU A 617 -4.52 -5.56 15.90
C LEU A 617 -4.22 -5.22 17.37
N GLU A 618 -5.17 -5.43 18.30
CA GLU A 618 -5.04 -5.19 19.76
C GLU A 618 -4.06 -4.07 20.17
N LEU A 619 -4.14 -2.92 19.48
CA LEU A 619 -3.08 -1.91 19.56
C LEU A 619 -3.00 -1.28 20.95
N SER A 620 -1.80 -1.28 21.52
CA SER A 620 -1.53 -0.65 22.80
C SER A 620 -1.09 0.81 22.60
N GLY A 621 -1.66 1.70 23.43
CA GLY A 621 -1.36 3.13 23.44
C GLY A 621 -2.10 3.99 22.40
N PHE A 622 -2.17 5.29 22.69
CA PHE A 622 -2.84 6.28 21.82
C PHE A 622 -2.06 6.53 20.53
N ALA A 623 -0.73 6.63 20.59
CA ALA A 623 0.12 6.92 19.43
C ALA A 623 -0.02 5.86 18.32
N SER A 624 -0.02 4.57 18.67
CA SER A 624 -0.22 3.46 17.72
C SER A 624 -1.59 3.54 17.02
N LYS A 625 -2.65 3.83 17.78
CA LYS A 625 -4.01 4.01 17.24
C LYS A 625 -4.08 5.24 16.34
N PHE A 626 -3.45 6.34 16.71
CA PHE A 626 -3.38 7.56 15.91
C PHE A 626 -2.66 7.33 14.57
N LYS A 627 -1.53 6.62 14.59
CA LYS A 627 -0.82 6.19 13.38
C LYS A 627 -1.72 5.37 12.46
N TYR A 628 -2.34 4.32 12.99
CA TYR A 628 -3.26 3.49 12.22
C TYR A 628 -4.40 4.31 11.59
N MET A 629 -5.06 5.16 12.38
CA MET A 629 -6.19 5.97 11.92
C MET A 629 -5.78 6.99 10.86
N THR A 630 -4.59 7.58 10.98
CA THR A 630 -4.10 8.55 9.99
C THR A 630 -3.78 7.87 8.66
N PHE A 631 -3.06 6.74 8.67
CA PHE A 631 -2.73 6.00 7.45
C PHE A 631 -3.97 5.44 6.76
N THR A 632 -4.92 4.88 7.52
CA THR A 632 -6.18 4.36 6.97
C THR A 632 -7.05 5.48 6.39
N LEU A 633 -7.11 6.66 7.03
CA LEU A 633 -7.82 7.81 6.49
C LEU A 633 -7.21 8.27 5.15
N LEU A 634 -5.88 8.40 5.06
CA LEU A 634 -5.21 8.78 3.82
C LEU A 634 -5.48 7.77 2.70
N MET A 635 -5.44 6.47 3.02
CA MET A 635 -5.75 5.41 2.06
C MET A 635 -7.21 5.45 1.58
N VAL A 636 -8.17 5.68 2.49
CA VAL A 636 -9.60 5.82 2.15
C VAL A 636 -9.83 7.04 1.26
N VAL A 637 -9.20 8.18 1.56
CA VAL A 637 -9.30 9.39 0.72
C VAL A 637 -8.73 9.11 -0.67
N ALA A 638 -7.57 8.46 -0.77
CA ALA A 638 -6.97 8.10 -2.06
C ALA A 638 -7.90 7.18 -2.86
N MET A 639 -8.43 6.12 -2.23
CA MET A 639 -9.37 5.19 -2.86
C MET A 639 -10.64 5.90 -3.34
N PHE A 640 -11.22 6.75 -2.50
CA PHE A 640 -12.44 7.52 -2.79
C PHE A 640 -12.27 8.43 -4.01
N MET A 641 -11.15 9.17 -4.06
CA MET A 641 -10.84 10.10 -5.15
C MET A 641 -10.59 9.34 -6.46
N MET A 642 -9.87 8.23 -6.38
CA MET A 642 -9.51 7.39 -7.51
C MET A 642 -10.73 6.73 -8.16
N THR A 643 -11.56 6.01 -7.39
CA THR A 643 -12.76 5.36 -7.92
C THR A 643 -13.85 6.36 -8.31
N GLY A 644 -13.97 7.47 -7.56
CA GLY A 644 -14.90 8.55 -7.90
C GLY A 644 -14.57 9.23 -9.23
N SER A 645 -13.31 9.56 -9.48
CA SER A 645 -12.87 10.17 -10.75
C SER A 645 -13.10 9.25 -11.95
N PHE A 646 -12.75 7.97 -11.81
CA PHE A 646 -12.94 6.97 -12.87
C PHE A 646 -14.43 6.78 -13.20
N ALA A 647 -15.30 6.75 -12.18
CA ALA A 647 -16.75 6.67 -12.35
C ALA A 647 -17.34 7.90 -13.06
N VAL A 648 -16.87 9.12 -12.75
CA VAL A 648 -17.29 10.34 -13.47
C VAL A 648 -16.93 10.25 -14.94
N GLY A 649 -15.71 9.82 -15.27
CA GLY A 649 -15.28 9.63 -16.65
C GLY A 649 -16.16 8.64 -17.41
N ALA A 650 -16.51 7.52 -16.78
CA ALA A 650 -17.42 6.52 -17.35
C ALA A 650 -18.85 7.08 -17.57
N CYS A 651 -19.41 7.79 -16.57
CA CYS A 651 -20.73 8.43 -16.69
C CYS A 651 -20.75 9.52 -17.77
N LEU A 652 -19.66 10.28 -17.93
CA LEU A 652 -19.54 11.28 -18.99
C LEU A 652 -19.57 10.63 -20.37
N MET A 653 -18.77 9.57 -20.59
CA MET A 653 -18.78 8.83 -21.86
C MET A 653 -20.15 8.21 -22.14
N PHE A 654 -20.78 7.63 -21.11
CA PHE A 654 -22.12 7.07 -21.20
C PHE A 654 -23.15 8.12 -21.62
N ASN A 655 -23.17 9.28 -20.97
CA ASN A 655 -24.10 10.36 -21.30
C ASN A 655 -23.84 10.90 -22.71
N LYS A 656 -22.58 11.10 -23.11
CA LYS A 656 -22.25 11.49 -24.50
C LYS A 656 -22.78 10.49 -25.51
N ALA A 657 -22.61 9.19 -25.26
CA ALA A 657 -23.15 8.14 -26.14
C ALA A 657 -24.68 8.14 -26.18
N LEU A 658 -25.34 8.29 -25.03
CA LEU A 658 -26.79 8.31 -24.89
C LEU A 658 -27.45 9.51 -25.59
N PHE A 659 -26.85 10.71 -25.52
CA PHE A 659 -27.39 11.90 -26.17
C PHE A 659 -26.97 12.02 -27.65
N ASN A 660 -25.83 11.44 -28.04
CA ASN A 660 -25.48 11.29 -29.46
C ASN A 660 -26.48 10.41 -30.22
N SER A 661 -27.04 9.37 -29.59
CA SER A 661 -28.05 8.54 -30.26
C SER A 661 -29.32 9.33 -30.57
N ILE A 662 -29.70 10.30 -29.74
CA ILE A 662 -30.84 11.20 -30.02
C ILE A 662 -30.55 12.06 -31.25
N LYS A 663 -29.36 12.64 -31.35
CA LYS A 663 -28.96 13.46 -32.52
C LYS A 663 -29.03 12.66 -33.82
N ASN A 664 -28.60 11.40 -33.79
CA ASN A 664 -28.68 10.50 -34.94
C ASN A 664 -30.12 10.08 -35.27
N GLU A 665 -30.99 9.89 -34.27
CA GLU A 665 -32.44 9.67 -34.49
C GLU A 665 -33.06 10.89 -35.20
N LEU A 666 -32.77 12.10 -34.75
CA LEU A 666 -33.29 13.35 -35.34
C LEU A 666 -32.81 13.56 -36.78
N GLY A 667 -31.51 13.41 -37.05
CA GLY A 667 -30.98 13.58 -38.42
C GLY A 667 -31.54 12.56 -39.42
N ASN A 668 -31.84 11.33 -38.97
CA ASN A 668 -32.50 10.33 -39.81
C ASN A 668 -33.98 10.66 -40.07
N VAL A 669 -34.66 11.36 -39.16
CA VAL A 669 -36.04 11.83 -39.36
C VAL A 669 -36.06 12.98 -40.35
N GLU A 670 -35.17 13.97 -40.21
CA GLU A 670 -35.03 15.08 -41.17
C GLU A 670 -34.72 14.58 -42.59
N ALA A 671 -33.76 13.67 -42.73
CA ALA A 671 -33.45 13.06 -44.04
C ALA A 671 -34.61 12.24 -44.63
N ARG A 672 -35.49 11.69 -43.79
CA ARG A 672 -36.68 10.95 -44.23
C ARG A 672 -37.84 11.89 -44.59
N ILE A 673 -37.92 13.08 -43.97
CA ILE A 673 -38.88 14.13 -44.31
C ILE A 673 -38.50 14.78 -45.65
N GLU A 674 -37.22 15.02 -45.90
CA GLU A 674 -36.73 15.54 -47.19
C GLU A 674 -36.96 14.58 -48.38
N LEU A 675 -37.18 13.29 -48.12
CA LEU A 675 -37.50 12.27 -49.13
C LEU A 675 -39.00 12.08 -49.37
N LEU A 676 -39.87 12.79 -48.64
CA LEU A 676 -41.31 12.79 -48.92
C LEU A 676 -41.58 13.75 -50.09
N PRO A 677 -42.28 13.31 -51.16
CA PRO A 677 -42.64 14.20 -52.25
C PRO A 677 -43.52 15.33 -51.71
N THR A 678 -43.10 16.57 -51.93
CA THR A 678 -43.94 17.75 -51.76
C THR A 678 -45.04 17.70 -52.82
N ASP A 679 -46.23 17.21 -52.46
CA ASP A 679 -47.42 17.35 -53.28
C ASP A 679 -47.85 18.83 -53.27
N ASP A 680 -47.19 19.62 -54.12
CA ASP A 680 -47.71 20.91 -54.60
C ASP A 680 -48.88 20.63 -55.54
N HIS A 681 -50.05 20.29 -54.98
CA HIS A 681 -51.30 20.36 -55.74
C HIS A 681 -51.98 21.70 -55.53
N GLU A 682 -51.81 22.54 -56.55
CA GLU A 682 -52.65 23.66 -56.97
C GLU A 682 -54.08 23.60 -56.42
N ILE A 683 -54.41 24.50 -55.49
CA ILE A 683 -55.78 24.99 -55.32
C ILE A 683 -55.77 26.44 -55.82
N SER A 684 -55.83 26.59 -57.13
CA SER A 684 -56.23 27.83 -57.80
C SER A 684 -57.16 27.46 -58.95
N SER A 685 -58.34 28.09 -58.95
CA SER A 685 -59.42 28.02 -59.95
C SER A 685 -60.41 26.84 -59.87
N ARG A 686 -61.58 27.10 -59.25
CA ARG A 686 -62.88 27.19 -59.94
C ARG A 686 -64.03 27.47 -58.95
N THR A 687 -64.76 28.54 -59.27
CA THR A 687 -66.14 28.95 -58.88
C THR A 687 -66.46 29.23 -57.42
#